data_AF-A0A9D5HG83-F1
#
_entry.id   AF-A0A9D5HG83-F1
#
_cell.length_a   1.000
_cell.length_b   1.000
_cell.length_c   1.000
_cell.angle_alpha   90.00
_cell.angle_beta   90.00
_cell.angle_gamma   90.00
#
_symmetry.space_group_name_H-M   'P 1'
#
loop_
_entity.id
_entity.type
_entity.pdbx_description
1 polymer ?
#
loop_
_entity_poly.entity_id
_entity_poly.type
_entity_poly.pdbx_seq_one_letter_code
_entity_poly.pdbx_strand_id
1 'polypeptide(L)'
;MAGWWSSAFPVFFVASTIFIYEWITTPSCTNSGPSYGDLVGSDDLKVMIVSDFLLRGPDAGLADRLFRQTFMSKSLRKSVGMVRPDMIIVLGDLSAGRSDMKVEKWLNELQDFQWMLGPFVGLPVHVVFGERDIGRCGELDEEFIGRIAGYLPGLDSAGCGVFEMRNVTFVSLNGVALQCRDDRLRFGVERVIERESMELSSRVKEIDGDGDGDGVEIGVDEFRWRDNGVESGSGPVVLVHFPLHRMGRDYSRGTGAVEDSFWIASSEGFGSLNDSVIVGIKHYESVHSLPVNATQYIIHSLKPRIVFSGHTHSFHDQTHNDGTREVTVPAMTWAPGIRPGFVVSTFDENKAVSVEICSFPGVSSLCSLYKMAFLLASVAIQDMQNCHSLVMETSSKLTKKYEADCLYLHSCFSVAGQATSSDLRKVVEILSHRNSEELKLMLRSFRSLYNQDLIALTSRKSCLLSRVANLKMNDHCIRDAEIINHALFGTNLDSNTLTEIICTRSSSELEAIKQAYCDRYNSHIEKHVSDKSNGSFREVLLAFLNSAKHEVGRTDTSMAMCDAKTFYEAIGSGKSIDKKAIISIISERNTRQLKTILQSYKQLYGHDLMKFLKLDKCGEFGSHLHTAIRCVQYPEKHFAKQLHLAENNGSNVHEVLIQTVITRAEIDIKCIKRVFAEKTAAQQPYSSSLPRPPKLQSTTACFRFIEGR
;
A
#
# COMPACT_ATOMS: atom_id res chain seq x y z
N MET A 1 20.15 14.30 -10.49
CA MET A 1 19.43 13.06 -10.88
C MET A 1 19.79 11.84 -10.01
N ALA A 2 20.94 11.79 -9.33
CA ALA A 2 21.31 10.68 -8.43
C ALA A 2 20.53 10.61 -7.09
N GLY A 3 19.86 11.68 -6.66
CA GLY A 3 19.19 11.73 -5.35
C GLY A 3 17.77 11.11 -5.30
N TRP A 4 17.10 10.91 -6.43
CA TRP A 4 15.74 10.34 -6.46
C TRP A 4 15.72 8.81 -6.35
N TRP A 5 16.79 8.15 -6.78
CA TRP A 5 16.86 6.68 -6.79
C TRP A 5 17.09 6.11 -5.38
N SER A 6 17.81 6.85 -4.53
CA SER A 6 18.14 6.47 -3.14
C SER A 6 16.89 6.26 -2.26
N SER A 7 15.86 7.09 -2.39
CA SER A 7 14.62 6.96 -1.59
C SER A 7 13.62 5.97 -2.17
N ALA A 8 13.71 5.68 -3.47
CA ALA A 8 12.75 4.81 -4.15
C ALA A 8 13.16 3.32 -4.11
N PHE A 9 14.46 3.03 -3.99
CA PHE A 9 14.98 1.65 -4.02
C PHE A 9 14.40 0.72 -2.94
N PRO A 10 14.25 1.13 -1.66
CA PRO A 10 13.61 0.29 -0.65
C PRO A 10 12.15 -0.02 -0.98
N VAL A 11 11.44 0.96 -1.55
CA VAL A 11 10.04 0.79 -1.96
C VAL A 11 9.94 -0.18 -3.13
N PHE A 12 10.82 -0.06 -4.14
CA PHE A 12 10.89 -1.00 -5.25
C PHE A 12 11.27 -2.41 -4.80
N PHE A 13 12.16 -2.56 -3.82
CA PHE A 13 12.54 -3.86 -3.26
C PHE A 13 11.39 -4.55 -2.54
N VAL A 14 10.65 -3.80 -1.70
CA VAL A 14 9.45 -4.33 -1.03
C VAL A 14 8.36 -4.67 -2.06
N ALA A 15 8.14 -3.80 -3.04
CA ALA A 15 7.17 -4.06 -4.10
C ALA A 15 7.55 -5.29 -4.94
N SER A 16 8.83 -5.47 -5.29
CA SER A 16 9.28 -6.61 -6.08
C SER A 16 9.18 -7.92 -5.29
N THR A 17 9.52 -7.91 -4.00
CA THR A 17 9.40 -9.12 -3.15
C THR A 17 7.94 -9.54 -2.96
N ILE A 18 7.02 -8.59 -2.77
CA ILE A 18 5.58 -8.87 -2.76
C ILE A 18 5.14 -9.45 -4.11
N PHE A 19 5.52 -8.82 -5.22
CA PHE A 19 5.17 -9.29 -6.55
C PHE A 19 5.67 -10.71 -6.82
N ILE A 20 6.92 -11.01 -6.46
CA ILE A 20 7.53 -12.34 -6.59
C ILE A 20 6.75 -13.37 -5.78
N TYR A 21 6.41 -13.05 -4.53
CA TYR A 21 5.64 -13.92 -3.66
C TYR A 21 4.23 -14.19 -4.20
N GLU A 22 3.58 -13.16 -4.76
CA GLU A 22 2.30 -13.30 -5.43
C GLU A 22 2.39 -14.17 -6.68
N TRP A 23 3.43 -13.97 -7.50
CA TRP A 23 3.64 -14.73 -8.73
C TRP A 23 3.88 -16.22 -8.48
N ILE A 24 4.76 -16.57 -7.53
CA ILE A 24 5.08 -17.98 -7.21
C ILE A 24 3.84 -18.76 -6.71
N THR A 25 2.94 -18.08 -6.02
CA THR A 25 1.74 -18.70 -5.43
C THR A 25 0.53 -18.71 -6.38
N THR A 26 0.67 -18.18 -7.59
CA THR A 26 -0.41 -18.14 -8.57
C THR A 26 -0.20 -19.24 -9.61
N PRO A 27 -1.15 -20.17 -9.79
CA PRO A 27 -1.01 -21.24 -10.77
C PRO A 27 -1.12 -20.70 -12.20
N SER A 28 -0.41 -21.35 -13.13
CA SER A 28 -0.56 -21.16 -14.57
C SER A 28 -1.21 -22.39 -15.18
N CYS A 29 -2.36 -22.21 -15.84
CA CYS A 29 -3.13 -23.31 -16.41
C CYS A 29 -3.09 -23.35 -17.94
N THR A 30 -3.04 -24.55 -18.50
CA THR A 30 -3.02 -24.82 -19.94
C THR A 30 -3.96 -25.95 -20.30
N ASN A 31 -4.75 -25.78 -21.36
CA ASN A 31 -5.67 -26.82 -21.84
C ASN A 31 -4.92 -27.93 -22.58
N SER A 32 -5.15 -29.17 -22.16
CA SER A 32 -4.71 -30.39 -22.84
C SER A 32 -5.93 -31.14 -23.39
N GLY A 33 -6.47 -30.67 -24.52
CA GLY A 33 -7.61 -31.31 -25.21
C GLY A 33 -8.15 -30.49 -26.39
N PRO A 34 -8.91 -31.10 -27.32
CA PRO A 34 -9.53 -30.40 -28.43
C PRO A 34 -10.54 -29.36 -27.90
N SER A 35 -10.35 -28.10 -28.32
CA SER A 35 -11.23 -26.98 -27.97
C SER A 35 -12.56 -27.12 -28.71
N TYR A 36 -13.61 -27.50 -27.99
CA TYR A 36 -14.98 -27.16 -28.37
C TYR A 36 -15.34 -25.84 -27.67
N GLY A 37 -15.96 -24.93 -28.42
CA GLY A 37 -16.08 -23.51 -28.07
C GLY A 37 -16.76 -23.21 -26.74
N ASP A 38 -16.29 -22.14 -26.10
CA ASP A 38 -16.76 -21.58 -24.83
C ASP A 38 -18.27 -21.29 -24.82
N LEU A 39 -19.05 -22.23 -24.30
CA LEU A 39 -20.35 -21.98 -23.70
C LEU A 39 -20.39 -22.81 -22.41
N VAL A 40 -19.83 -22.26 -21.32
CA VAL A 40 -19.90 -22.85 -19.97
C VAL A 40 -21.38 -22.96 -19.59
N GLY A 41 -21.89 -24.19 -19.56
CA GLY A 41 -23.22 -24.50 -19.07
C GLY A 41 -23.30 -24.32 -17.56
N SER A 42 -24.46 -23.92 -17.05
CA SER A 42 -24.74 -23.77 -15.61
C SER A 42 -24.53 -25.06 -14.79
N ASP A 43 -24.58 -26.22 -15.45
CA ASP A 43 -24.77 -27.51 -14.78
C ASP A 43 -23.52 -28.42 -14.81
N ASP A 44 -22.44 -28.02 -15.49
CA ASP A 44 -21.19 -28.78 -15.59
C ASP A 44 -20.55 -29.04 -14.21
N LEU A 45 -20.10 -30.27 -13.95
CA LEU A 45 -19.38 -30.63 -12.72
C LEU A 45 -17.89 -30.29 -12.87
N LYS A 46 -17.37 -29.42 -12.00
CA LYS A 46 -15.96 -29.04 -12.01
C LYS A 46 -15.21 -29.63 -10.82
N VAL A 47 -14.23 -30.47 -11.08
CA VAL A 47 -13.47 -31.18 -10.06
C VAL A 47 -12.00 -30.76 -10.11
N MET A 48 -11.47 -30.33 -8.96
CA MET A 48 -10.04 -30.06 -8.81
C MET A 48 -9.37 -31.32 -8.25
N ILE A 49 -8.43 -31.89 -8.99
CA ILE A 49 -7.72 -33.12 -8.65
C ILE A 49 -6.27 -32.81 -8.35
N VAL A 50 -5.80 -33.23 -7.19
CA VAL A 50 -4.49 -32.91 -6.63
C VAL A 50 -3.84 -34.21 -6.19
N SER A 51 -2.52 -34.37 -6.32
CA SER A 51 -1.83 -35.58 -5.82
C SER A 51 -0.71 -35.26 -4.85
N ASP A 52 -0.37 -36.23 -4.00
CA ASP A 52 0.86 -36.31 -3.21
C ASP A 52 1.31 -34.99 -2.52
N PHE A 53 0.54 -34.53 -1.52
CA PHE A 53 0.90 -33.34 -0.73
C PHE A 53 2.20 -33.56 0.08
N LEU A 54 2.43 -34.80 0.55
CA LEU A 54 3.61 -35.19 1.33
C LEU A 54 3.83 -34.28 2.56
N LEU A 55 2.77 -34.14 3.37
CA LEU A 55 2.78 -33.37 4.62
C LEU A 55 3.63 -34.08 5.68
N ARG A 56 4.46 -33.33 6.39
CA ARG A 56 5.35 -33.88 7.45
C ARG A 56 4.80 -33.69 8.87
N GLY A 57 3.67 -32.99 8.99
CA GLY A 57 3.00 -32.74 10.25
C GLY A 57 3.92 -32.14 11.34
N PRO A 58 3.79 -32.58 12.60
CA PRO A 58 4.59 -32.05 13.71
C PRO A 58 6.10 -32.34 13.59
N ASP A 59 6.52 -33.29 12.75
CA ASP A 59 7.94 -33.60 12.54
C ASP A 59 8.61 -32.68 11.50
N ALA A 60 7.85 -31.74 10.92
CA ALA A 60 8.36 -30.76 9.97
C ALA A 60 9.40 -29.83 10.62
N GLY A 61 10.60 -29.77 10.05
CA GLY A 61 11.62 -28.80 10.42
C GLY A 61 11.19 -27.36 10.14
N LEU A 62 11.90 -26.38 10.72
CA LEU A 62 11.55 -24.95 10.65
C LEU A 62 11.41 -24.43 9.22
N ALA A 63 12.28 -24.88 8.30
CA ALA A 63 12.19 -24.54 6.89
C ALA A 63 10.93 -25.11 6.22
N ASP A 64 10.55 -26.36 6.53
CA ASP A 64 9.38 -27.01 5.94
C ASP A 64 8.07 -26.33 6.39
N ARG A 65 7.99 -25.96 7.68
CA ARG A 65 6.85 -25.21 8.24
C ARG A 65 6.73 -23.78 7.72
N LEU A 66 7.81 -22.99 7.82
CA LEU A 66 7.76 -21.57 7.45
C LEU A 66 7.65 -21.37 5.95
N PHE A 67 8.28 -22.25 5.18
CA PHE A 67 8.37 -22.11 3.74
C PHE A 67 7.36 -23.03 3.05
N ARG A 68 7.60 -24.34 3.01
CA ARG A 68 6.83 -25.27 2.15
C ARG A 68 5.34 -25.27 2.48
N GLN A 69 4.96 -25.40 3.75
CA GLN A 69 3.54 -25.37 4.15
C GLN A 69 2.86 -24.03 3.85
N THR A 70 3.54 -22.90 4.09
CA THR A 70 2.99 -21.57 3.81
C THR A 70 2.73 -21.35 2.32
N PHE A 71 3.68 -21.73 1.46
CA PHE A 71 3.53 -21.62 0.01
C PHE A 71 2.45 -22.58 -0.49
N MET A 72 2.45 -23.84 -0.06
CA MET A 72 1.43 -24.82 -0.45
C MET A 72 0.02 -24.38 -0.03
N SER A 73 -0.16 -23.91 1.20
CA SER A 73 -1.43 -23.39 1.71
C SER A 73 -1.94 -22.21 0.89
N LYS A 74 -1.09 -21.21 0.64
CA LYS A 74 -1.47 -20.04 -0.18
C LYS A 74 -1.77 -20.41 -1.63
N SER A 75 -0.94 -21.26 -2.23
CA SER A 75 -1.12 -21.78 -3.59
C SER A 75 -2.42 -22.56 -3.74
N LEU A 76 -2.74 -23.44 -2.79
CA LEU A 76 -3.97 -24.22 -2.78
C LEU A 76 -5.20 -23.31 -2.68
N ARG A 77 -5.22 -22.35 -1.73
CA ARG A 77 -6.32 -21.40 -1.56
C ARG A 77 -6.55 -20.53 -2.80
N LYS A 78 -5.48 -20.05 -3.42
CA LYS A 78 -5.57 -19.30 -4.68
C LYS A 78 -6.11 -20.15 -5.81
N SER A 79 -5.68 -21.40 -5.91
CA SER A 79 -6.15 -22.34 -6.92
C SER A 79 -7.64 -22.61 -6.79
N VAL A 80 -8.12 -22.91 -5.57
CA VAL A 80 -9.54 -23.13 -5.30
C VAL A 80 -10.35 -21.86 -5.58
N GLY A 81 -9.86 -20.69 -5.16
CA GLY A 81 -10.53 -19.41 -5.44
C GLY A 81 -10.57 -19.04 -6.93
N MET A 82 -9.55 -19.43 -7.71
CA MET A 82 -9.46 -19.16 -9.15
C MET A 82 -10.32 -20.12 -9.97
N VAL A 83 -10.22 -21.42 -9.69
CA VAL A 83 -10.92 -22.47 -10.45
C VAL A 83 -12.39 -22.56 -10.07
N ARG A 84 -12.70 -22.32 -8.78
CA ARG A 84 -14.01 -22.49 -8.14
C ARG A 84 -14.60 -23.89 -8.40
N PRO A 85 -13.91 -24.97 -7.97
CA PRO A 85 -14.40 -26.32 -8.17
C PRO A 85 -15.63 -26.60 -7.29
N ASP A 86 -16.45 -27.58 -7.67
CA ASP A 86 -17.53 -28.13 -6.85
C ASP A 86 -17.02 -29.13 -5.80
N MET A 87 -15.86 -29.76 -6.08
CA MET A 87 -15.25 -30.79 -5.24
C MET A 87 -13.73 -30.84 -5.43
N ILE A 88 -13.01 -31.25 -4.38
CA ILE A 88 -11.57 -31.52 -4.42
C ILE A 88 -11.34 -33.03 -4.25
N ILE A 89 -10.52 -33.61 -5.13
CA ILE A 89 -10.06 -34.99 -5.01
C ILE A 89 -8.56 -34.97 -4.74
N VAL A 90 -8.13 -35.69 -3.70
CA VAL A 90 -6.72 -35.89 -3.37
C VAL A 90 -6.34 -37.32 -3.72
N LEU A 91 -5.40 -37.47 -4.64
CA LEU A 91 -4.87 -38.75 -5.09
C LEU A 91 -3.54 -39.04 -4.39
N GLY A 92 -3.51 -40.06 -3.55
CA GLY A 92 -2.27 -40.52 -2.96
C GLY A 92 -1.81 -39.74 -1.74
N ASP A 93 -0.50 -39.79 -1.55
CA ASP A 93 0.19 -39.55 -0.28
C ASP A 93 -0.13 -38.17 0.30
N LEU A 94 -1.10 -38.10 1.20
CA LEU A 94 -1.35 -36.91 1.99
C LEU A 94 -0.18 -36.71 2.96
N SER A 95 0.32 -37.81 3.52
CA SER A 95 1.45 -37.86 4.43
C SER A 95 2.77 -38.08 3.68
N ALA A 96 3.85 -37.50 4.21
CA ALA A 96 5.20 -37.90 3.85
C ALA A 96 5.66 -39.18 4.59
N GLY A 97 4.80 -39.72 5.47
CA GLY A 97 5.07 -40.67 6.54
C GLY A 97 5.64 -42.02 6.13
N ARG A 98 6.39 -42.59 7.09
CA ARG A 98 7.12 -43.87 7.02
C ARG A 98 6.27 -45.04 7.55
N SER A 99 6.80 -46.25 7.40
CA SER A 99 6.28 -47.58 7.77
C SER A 99 5.68 -47.78 9.20
N ASP A 100 5.70 -46.78 10.09
CA ASP A 100 5.16 -46.86 11.47
C ASP A 100 4.16 -45.73 11.77
N MET A 101 3.24 -45.44 10.84
CA MET A 101 2.24 -44.38 11.01
C MET A 101 1.22 -44.72 12.11
N LYS A 102 1.05 -43.82 13.09
CA LYS A 102 0.01 -43.94 14.12
C LYS A 102 -1.20 -43.08 13.77
N VAL A 103 -2.40 -43.50 14.21
CA VAL A 103 -3.66 -42.76 14.00
C VAL A 103 -3.55 -41.30 14.48
N GLU A 104 -2.91 -41.05 15.62
CA GLU A 104 -2.72 -39.68 16.14
C GLU A 104 -1.90 -38.79 15.19
N LYS A 105 -0.85 -39.35 14.56
CA LYS A 105 0.00 -38.61 13.64
C LYS A 105 -0.74 -38.33 12.33
N TRP A 106 -1.48 -39.32 11.82
CA TRP A 106 -2.36 -39.17 10.67
C TRP A 106 -3.42 -38.07 10.89
N LEU A 107 -4.06 -38.05 12.06
CA LEU A 107 -5.06 -37.03 12.41
C LEU A 107 -4.46 -35.62 12.43
N ASN A 108 -3.23 -35.46 12.90
CA ASN A 108 -2.54 -34.16 12.86
C ASN A 108 -2.27 -33.71 11.41
N GLU A 109 -1.83 -34.62 10.55
CA GLU A 109 -1.56 -34.31 9.13
C GLU A 109 -2.85 -34.03 8.35
N LEU A 110 -3.95 -34.74 8.67
CA LEU A 110 -5.27 -34.47 8.15
C LEU A 110 -5.79 -33.11 8.62
N GLN A 111 -5.56 -32.74 9.88
CA GLN A 111 -5.92 -31.43 10.42
C GLN A 111 -5.10 -30.31 9.75
N ASP A 112 -3.80 -30.52 9.52
CA ASP A 112 -2.95 -29.59 8.76
C ASP A 112 -3.49 -29.38 7.34
N PHE A 113 -3.90 -30.46 6.67
CA PHE A 113 -4.54 -30.38 5.35
C PHE A 113 -5.84 -29.56 5.37
N GLN A 114 -6.74 -29.83 6.33
CA GLN A 114 -7.95 -29.05 6.50
C GLN A 114 -7.65 -27.56 6.76
N TRP A 115 -6.63 -27.28 7.58
CA TRP A 115 -6.19 -25.90 7.83
C TRP A 115 -5.65 -25.20 6.57
N MET A 116 -4.98 -25.95 5.67
CA MET A 116 -4.53 -25.40 4.39
C MET A 116 -5.71 -24.94 3.51
N LEU A 117 -6.84 -25.65 3.52
CA LEU A 117 -8.05 -25.25 2.77
C LEU A 117 -8.64 -23.91 3.28
N GLY A 118 -8.50 -23.60 4.57
CA GLY A 118 -8.89 -22.31 5.15
C GLY A 118 -10.39 -22.00 5.00
N PRO A 119 -10.79 -20.95 4.27
CA PRO A 119 -12.21 -20.63 4.08
C PRO A 119 -12.97 -21.67 3.25
N PHE A 120 -12.25 -22.58 2.58
CA PHE A 120 -12.79 -23.60 1.70
C PHE A 120 -12.99 -24.96 2.37
N VAL A 121 -12.88 -25.06 3.70
CA VAL A 121 -13.08 -26.33 4.44
C VAL A 121 -14.48 -26.94 4.23
N GLY A 122 -15.48 -26.14 3.84
CA GLY A 122 -16.82 -26.62 3.50
C GLY A 122 -16.99 -27.25 2.12
N LEU A 123 -15.96 -27.21 1.25
CA LEU A 123 -15.99 -27.91 -0.03
C LEU A 123 -15.89 -29.42 0.18
N PRO A 124 -16.67 -30.24 -0.55
CA PRO A 124 -16.52 -31.70 -0.53
C PRO A 124 -15.08 -32.09 -0.89
N VAL A 125 -14.49 -32.98 -0.09
CA VAL A 125 -13.15 -33.54 -0.32
C VAL A 125 -13.22 -35.06 -0.28
N HIS A 126 -12.66 -35.72 -1.29
CA HIS A 126 -12.42 -37.17 -1.29
C HIS A 126 -10.91 -37.45 -1.36
N VAL A 127 -10.45 -38.43 -0.60
CA VAL A 127 -9.02 -38.79 -0.52
C VAL A 127 -8.85 -40.25 -0.93
N VAL A 128 -7.90 -40.51 -1.82
CA VAL A 128 -7.46 -41.87 -2.21
C VAL A 128 -6.14 -42.14 -1.51
N PHE A 129 -6.06 -43.20 -0.71
CA PHE A 129 -4.86 -43.50 0.06
C PHE A 129 -3.65 -43.83 -0.83
N GLY A 130 -2.50 -43.28 -0.45
CA GLY A 130 -1.19 -43.66 -0.98
C GLY A 130 -0.39 -44.56 -0.05
N GLU A 131 0.73 -45.09 -0.54
CA GLU A 131 1.59 -46.01 0.20
C GLU A 131 2.22 -45.40 1.46
N ARG A 132 2.36 -44.07 1.53
CA ARG A 132 2.88 -43.38 2.73
C ARG A 132 1.80 -43.14 3.78
N ASP A 133 0.54 -43.22 3.39
CA ASP A 133 -0.60 -43.04 4.28
C ASP A 133 -0.92 -44.34 5.01
N ILE A 134 -0.96 -45.46 4.27
CA ILE A 134 -1.44 -46.76 4.77
C ILE A 134 -0.37 -47.86 4.86
N GLY A 135 0.87 -47.59 4.42
CA GLY A 135 1.98 -48.55 4.43
C GLY A 135 2.18 -49.25 3.09
N ARG A 136 3.33 -49.90 2.92
CA ARG A 136 3.64 -50.69 1.70
C ARG A 136 3.08 -52.10 1.78
N CYS A 137 3.15 -52.85 0.68
CA CYS A 137 2.83 -54.28 0.72
C CYS A 137 3.65 -55.01 1.78
N GLY A 138 2.96 -55.66 2.72
CA GLY A 138 3.55 -56.31 3.90
C GLY A 138 3.44 -55.50 5.20
N GLU A 139 3.08 -54.22 5.11
CA GLU A 139 2.87 -53.30 6.24
C GLU A 139 1.39 -52.91 6.41
N LEU A 140 0.50 -53.39 5.53
CA LEU A 140 -0.92 -53.07 5.57
C LEU A 140 -1.59 -53.70 6.79
N ASP A 141 -2.31 -52.89 7.55
CA ASP A 141 -3.11 -53.31 8.71
C ASP A 141 -4.58 -52.91 8.49
N GLU A 142 -5.46 -53.92 8.37
CA GLU A 142 -6.90 -53.75 8.16
C GLU A 142 -7.57 -52.89 9.24
N GLU A 143 -7.17 -53.06 10.51
CA GLU A 143 -7.78 -52.32 11.61
C GLU A 143 -7.35 -50.84 11.55
N PHE A 144 -6.07 -50.59 11.32
CA PHE A 144 -5.54 -49.25 11.12
C PHE A 144 -6.22 -48.55 9.93
N ILE A 145 -6.27 -49.21 8.77
CA ILE A 145 -6.86 -48.66 7.54
C ILE A 145 -8.35 -48.38 7.72
N GLY A 146 -9.10 -49.32 8.28
CA GLY A 146 -10.52 -49.12 8.56
C GLY A 146 -10.79 -47.97 9.52
N ARG A 147 -9.92 -47.76 10.52
CA ARG A 147 -10.02 -46.62 11.44
C ARG A 147 -9.74 -45.28 10.76
N ILE A 148 -8.68 -45.18 9.96
CA ILE A 148 -8.35 -43.93 9.27
C ILE A 148 -9.35 -43.61 8.14
N ALA A 149 -9.86 -44.64 7.45
CA ALA A 149 -10.94 -44.51 6.46
C ALA A 149 -12.21 -43.95 7.11
N GLY A 150 -12.53 -44.35 8.35
CA GLY A 150 -13.68 -43.84 9.10
C GLY A 150 -13.65 -42.34 9.40
N TYR A 151 -12.51 -41.65 9.28
CA TYR A 151 -12.41 -40.20 9.40
C TYR A 151 -12.60 -39.45 8.07
N LEU A 152 -12.66 -40.16 6.95
CA LEU A 152 -12.81 -39.59 5.62
C LEU A 152 -14.19 -39.94 5.04
N PRO A 153 -14.88 -39.00 4.39
CA PRO A 153 -16.21 -39.25 3.86
C PRO A 153 -16.14 -40.23 2.68
N GLY A 154 -17.04 -41.21 2.65
CA GLY A 154 -17.24 -42.08 1.48
C GLY A 154 -16.25 -43.23 1.31
N LEU A 155 -15.34 -43.47 2.26
CA LEU A 155 -14.44 -44.64 2.25
C LEU A 155 -14.99 -45.79 3.11
N ASP A 156 -14.79 -47.01 2.63
CA ASP A 156 -15.07 -48.26 3.34
C ASP A 156 -13.85 -48.77 4.13
N SER A 157 -13.99 -49.90 4.82
CA SER A 157 -12.91 -50.48 5.62
C SER A 157 -11.73 -50.99 4.79
N ALA A 158 -11.87 -51.15 3.47
CA ALA A 158 -10.77 -51.50 2.56
C ALA A 158 -10.07 -50.25 2.00
N GLY A 159 -10.54 -49.04 2.34
CA GLY A 159 -10.04 -47.78 1.79
C GLY A 159 -10.53 -47.52 0.36
N CYS A 160 -11.63 -48.17 -0.05
CA CYS A 160 -12.30 -47.92 -1.33
C CYS A 160 -13.51 -47.01 -1.12
N GLY A 161 -13.93 -46.27 -2.16
CA GLY A 161 -15.09 -45.40 -2.08
C GLY A 161 -15.87 -45.36 -3.37
N VAL A 162 -17.19 -45.32 -3.27
CA VAL A 162 -18.10 -45.18 -4.41
C VAL A 162 -19.07 -44.06 -4.09
N PHE A 163 -19.14 -43.06 -4.95
CA PHE A 163 -20.03 -41.91 -4.77
C PHE A 163 -20.46 -41.32 -6.10
N GLU A 164 -21.56 -40.60 -6.09
CA GLU A 164 -22.12 -39.93 -7.25
C GLU A 164 -22.29 -38.44 -6.97
N MET A 165 -21.85 -37.60 -7.91
CA MET A 165 -22.01 -36.15 -7.83
C MET A 165 -22.44 -35.62 -9.18
N ARG A 166 -23.56 -34.87 -9.23
CA ARG A 166 -24.17 -34.35 -10.47
C ARG A 166 -24.22 -35.40 -11.60
N ASN A 167 -24.71 -36.61 -11.30
CA ASN A 167 -24.84 -37.72 -12.25
C ASN A 167 -23.51 -38.27 -12.83
N VAL A 168 -22.39 -37.98 -12.16
CA VAL A 168 -21.08 -38.58 -12.45
C VAL A 168 -20.72 -39.53 -11.30
N THR A 169 -20.60 -40.82 -11.63
CA THR A 169 -20.17 -41.85 -10.68
C THR A 169 -18.65 -41.92 -10.60
N PHE A 170 -18.12 -41.85 -9.39
CA PHE A 170 -16.72 -41.97 -9.07
C PHE A 170 -16.46 -43.26 -8.29
N VAL A 171 -15.42 -43.99 -8.69
CA VAL A 171 -14.95 -45.21 -8.02
C VAL A 171 -13.50 -45.01 -7.61
N SER A 172 -13.28 -44.92 -6.30
CA SER A 172 -11.97 -44.79 -5.67
C SER A 172 -11.48 -46.16 -5.22
N LEU A 173 -10.34 -46.59 -5.75
CA LEU A 173 -9.75 -47.89 -5.48
C LEU A 173 -8.47 -47.75 -4.66
N ASN A 174 -8.32 -48.63 -3.66
CA ASN A 174 -7.08 -48.75 -2.90
C ASN A 174 -6.00 -49.43 -3.78
N GLY A 175 -5.23 -48.61 -4.48
CA GLY A 175 -4.17 -49.06 -5.38
C GLY A 175 -3.03 -49.80 -4.68
N VAL A 176 -2.77 -49.49 -3.40
CA VAL A 176 -1.73 -50.16 -2.61
C VAL A 176 -2.10 -51.61 -2.38
N ALA A 177 -3.34 -51.88 -1.97
CA ALA A 177 -3.83 -53.24 -1.81
C ALA A 177 -3.83 -54.04 -3.14
N LEU A 178 -4.17 -53.39 -4.26
CA LEU A 178 -4.13 -54.01 -5.59
C LEU A 178 -2.70 -54.35 -6.08
N GLN A 179 -1.69 -53.65 -5.57
CA GLN A 179 -0.29 -53.96 -5.86
C GLN A 179 0.17 -55.23 -5.13
N CYS A 180 -0.50 -55.61 -4.04
CA CYS A 180 -0.12 -56.77 -3.23
C CYS A 180 -0.67 -58.08 -3.81
N ARG A 181 0.14 -59.15 -3.74
CA ARG A 181 -0.23 -60.45 -4.35
C ARG A 181 -1.30 -61.20 -3.55
N ASP A 182 -1.09 -61.35 -2.24
CA ASP A 182 -1.96 -62.07 -1.31
C ASP A 182 -2.20 -61.21 -0.07
N ASP A 183 -3.16 -60.30 -0.16
CA ASP A 183 -3.58 -59.45 0.94
C ASP A 183 -5.11 -59.51 1.11
N ARG A 184 -5.60 -59.50 2.35
CA ARG A 184 -7.03 -59.56 2.62
C ARG A 184 -7.78 -58.31 2.16
N LEU A 185 -7.13 -57.15 2.21
CA LEU A 185 -7.69 -55.89 1.71
C LEU A 185 -7.91 -55.93 0.21
N ARG A 186 -7.06 -56.67 -0.52
CA ARG A 186 -7.22 -56.85 -1.97
C ARG A 186 -8.56 -57.47 -2.32
N PHE A 187 -8.99 -58.51 -1.59
CA PHE A 187 -10.33 -59.08 -1.78
C PHE A 187 -11.44 -58.05 -1.50
N GLY A 188 -11.22 -57.15 -0.54
CA GLY A 188 -12.10 -56.01 -0.28
C GLY A 188 -12.23 -55.11 -1.51
N VAL A 189 -11.11 -54.76 -2.16
CA VAL A 189 -11.09 -53.94 -3.38
C VAL A 189 -11.74 -54.67 -4.56
N GLU A 190 -11.41 -55.95 -4.78
CA GLU A 190 -11.98 -56.76 -5.85
C GLU A 190 -13.50 -56.87 -5.71
N ARG A 191 -14.01 -57.05 -4.48
CA ARG A 191 -15.46 -57.06 -4.20
C ARG A 191 -16.15 -55.75 -4.55
N VAL A 192 -15.48 -54.61 -4.39
CA VAL A 192 -16.02 -53.30 -4.82
C VAL A 192 -16.06 -53.25 -6.34
N ILE A 193 -15.00 -53.65 -7.03
CA ILE A 193 -14.95 -53.71 -8.50
C ILE A 193 -16.07 -54.59 -9.07
N GLU A 194 -16.28 -55.77 -8.51
CA GLU A 194 -17.34 -56.69 -8.96
C GLU A 194 -18.73 -56.12 -8.71
N ARG A 195 -18.97 -55.52 -7.55
CA ARG A 195 -20.25 -54.90 -7.21
C ARG A 195 -20.61 -53.81 -8.21
N GLU A 196 -19.70 -52.88 -8.46
CA GLU A 196 -19.93 -51.77 -9.40
C GLU A 196 -20.06 -52.27 -10.85
N SER A 197 -19.28 -53.30 -11.22
CA SER A 197 -19.42 -53.94 -12.53
C SER A 197 -20.81 -54.55 -12.74
N MET A 198 -21.36 -55.21 -11.71
CA MET A 198 -22.71 -55.76 -11.76
C MET A 198 -23.79 -54.67 -11.84
N GLU A 199 -23.63 -53.57 -11.10
CA GLU A 199 -24.57 -52.45 -11.11
C GLU A 199 -24.58 -51.72 -12.46
N LEU A 200 -23.41 -51.54 -13.09
CA LEU A 200 -23.31 -51.01 -14.46
C LEU A 200 -24.05 -51.91 -15.46
N SER A 201 -23.92 -53.23 -15.31
CA SER A 201 -24.61 -54.20 -16.16
C SER A 201 -26.12 -54.26 -15.95
N SER A 202 -26.62 -54.00 -14.73
CA SER A 202 -28.06 -53.92 -14.49
C SER A 202 -28.67 -52.64 -15.06
N ARG A 203 -27.96 -51.50 -14.95
CA ARG A 203 -28.41 -50.21 -15.51
C ARG A 203 -28.56 -50.24 -17.04
N VAL A 204 -27.72 -51.00 -17.75
CA VAL A 204 -27.86 -51.19 -19.21
C VAL A 204 -29.09 -52.05 -19.56
N LYS A 205 -29.37 -53.10 -18.79
CA LYS A 205 -30.52 -54.00 -19.03
C LYS A 205 -31.87 -53.33 -18.79
N GLU A 206 -31.95 -52.37 -17.88
CA GLU A 206 -33.18 -51.60 -17.64
C GLU A 206 -33.51 -50.62 -18.78
N ILE A 207 -32.51 -50.20 -19.55
CA ILE A 207 -32.69 -49.32 -20.72
C ILE A 207 -33.14 -50.11 -21.96
N ASP A 208 -32.76 -51.39 -22.07
CA ASP A 208 -33.02 -52.28 -23.22
C ASP A 208 -34.30 -53.16 -23.10
N GLY A 209 -35.22 -52.87 -22.17
CA GLY A 209 -36.39 -53.73 -21.96
C GLY A 209 -37.58 -53.47 -22.90
N ASP A 210 -37.70 -54.22 -24.00
CA ASP A 210 -38.88 -55.06 -24.31
C ASP A 210 -38.58 -56.03 -25.47
N GLY A 211 -38.49 -57.32 -25.16
CA GLY A 211 -38.13 -58.37 -26.12
C GLY A 211 -38.28 -59.76 -25.50
N ASP A 212 -39.51 -60.25 -25.52
CA ASP A 212 -40.02 -61.58 -25.15
C ASP A 212 -39.13 -62.76 -25.64
N GLY A 213 -38.96 -63.81 -24.82
CA GLY A 213 -38.38 -65.07 -25.30
C GLY A 213 -37.65 -65.97 -24.30
N ASP A 214 -38.44 -66.85 -23.66
CA ASP A 214 -38.20 -68.28 -23.37
C ASP A 214 -37.03 -68.76 -22.48
N GLY A 215 -37.35 -69.74 -21.62
CA GLY A 215 -36.47 -70.23 -20.55
C GLY A 215 -35.44 -71.27 -21.00
N VAL A 216 -34.30 -71.33 -20.29
CA VAL A 216 -33.40 -72.50 -20.27
C VAL A 216 -32.78 -72.67 -18.88
N GLU A 217 -32.71 -73.93 -18.46
CA GLU A 217 -32.25 -74.47 -17.18
C GLU A 217 -30.79 -74.17 -16.79
N ILE A 218 -30.52 -74.36 -15.49
CA ILE A 218 -29.24 -74.24 -14.80
C ILE A 218 -28.24 -75.31 -15.28
N GLY A 219 -27.04 -74.90 -15.69
CA GLY A 219 -25.86 -75.75 -15.85
C GLY A 219 -24.67 -75.18 -15.09
N VAL A 220 -24.09 -75.99 -14.20
CA VAL A 220 -22.83 -75.73 -13.50
C VAL A 220 -21.69 -76.25 -14.37
N ASP A 221 -20.85 -75.35 -14.87
CA ASP A 221 -19.41 -75.44 -15.17
C ASP A 221 -19.05 -74.45 -16.28
N GLU A 222 -17.83 -73.89 -16.18
CA GLU A 222 -17.15 -72.97 -17.12
C GLU A 222 -17.30 -71.46 -16.81
N PHE A 223 -16.31 -70.92 -16.07
CA PHE A 223 -16.06 -69.49 -15.85
C PHE A 223 -15.75 -68.78 -17.18
N ARG A 224 -16.80 -68.44 -17.93
CA ARG A 224 -16.78 -67.47 -19.02
C ARG A 224 -17.24 -66.13 -18.45
N TRP A 225 -16.36 -65.13 -18.47
CA TRP A 225 -16.70 -63.74 -18.16
C TRP A 225 -17.95 -63.34 -18.94
N ARG A 226 -19.03 -62.98 -18.24
CA ARG A 226 -20.25 -62.49 -18.89
C ARG A 226 -19.92 -61.15 -19.55
N ASP A 227 -20.18 -61.07 -20.85
CA ASP A 227 -19.95 -59.87 -21.65
C ASP A 227 -20.87 -58.76 -21.13
N ASN A 228 -20.30 -57.74 -20.48
CA ASN A 228 -21.07 -56.58 -20.00
C ASN A 228 -21.34 -55.66 -21.20
N GLY A 229 -22.60 -55.51 -21.60
CA GLY A 229 -23.06 -54.74 -22.78
C GLY A 229 -22.80 -53.23 -22.77
N VAL A 230 -21.96 -52.72 -21.86
CA VAL A 230 -21.56 -51.31 -21.77
C VAL A 230 -20.56 -50.97 -22.88
N GLU A 231 -20.81 -49.90 -23.64
CA GLU A 231 -19.84 -49.33 -24.60
C GLU A 231 -18.57 -48.85 -23.88
N SER A 232 -17.40 -49.16 -24.43
CA SER A 232 -16.11 -48.72 -23.88
C SER A 232 -16.08 -47.20 -23.69
N GLY A 233 -15.73 -46.73 -22.49
CA GLY A 233 -15.70 -45.31 -22.15
C GLY A 233 -16.99 -44.72 -21.56
N SER A 234 -18.03 -45.55 -21.34
CA SER A 234 -19.28 -45.12 -20.68
C SER A 234 -19.35 -45.41 -19.18
N GLY A 235 -18.34 -46.08 -18.61
CA GLY A 235 -18.28 -46.47 -17.20
C GLY A 235 -18.01 -45.30 -16.22
N PRO A 236 -17.69 -45.57 -14.95
CA PRO A 236 -17.43 -44.56 -13.94
C PRO A 236 -16.07 -43.86 -14.17
N VAL A 237 -15.85 -42.76 -13.44
CA VAL A 237 -14.53 -42.15 -13.29
C VAL A 237 -13.76 -42.95 -12.24
N VAL A 238 -12.61 -43.49 -12.59
CA VAL A 238 -11.80 -44.30 -11.67
C VAL A 238 -10.67 -43.45 -11.08
N LEU A 239 -10.52 -43.50 -9.76
CA LEU A 239 -9.51 -42.78 -8.99
C LEU A 239 -8.59 -43.81 -8.32
N VAL A 240 -7.30 -43.71 -8.55
CA VAL A 240 -6.31 -44.63 -8.00
C VAL A 240 -4.99 -43.91 -7.72
N HIS A 241 -4.23 -44.32 -6.71
CA HIS A 241 -2.95 -43.68 -6.42
C HIS A 241 -1.89 -44.01 -7.49
N PHE A 242 -1.75 -45.29 -7.87
CA PHE A 242 -0.73 -45.73 -8.82
C PHE A 242 -1.21 -45.66 -10.28
N PRO A 243 -0.33 -45.28 -11.23
CA PRO A 243 -0.60 -45.39 -12.65
C PRO A 243 -0.90 -46.82 -13.07
N LEU A 244 -1.75 -46.98 -14.08
CA LEU A 244 -2.00 -48.27 -14.70
C LEU A 244 -0.80 -48.73 -15.53
N HIS A 245 -0.63 -50.05 -15.67
CA HIS A 245 0.48 -50.62 -16.42
C HIS A 245 0.41 -50.25 -17.91
N ARG A 246 1.53 -49.78 -18.48
CA ARG A 246 1.64 -49.48 -19.91
C ARG A 246 1.93 -50.74 -20.71
N MET A 247 0.98 -51.15 -21.55
CA MET A 247 1.22 -52.20 -22.55
C MET A 247 1.90 -51.58 -23.78
N GLY A 248 3.22 -51.71 -23.88
CA GLY A 248 4.01 -51.10 -24.95
C GLY A 248 3.51 -51.41 -26.36
N ARG A 249 3.25 -50.36 -27.13
CA ARG A 249 3.51 -50.33 -28.58
C ARG A 249 3.99 -48.93 -28.97
N ASP A 250 5.18 -48.88 -29.55
CA ASP A 250 5.82 -47.68 -30.09
C ASP A 250 4.86 -46.91 -31.01
N TYR A 251 4.67 -45.62 -30.71
CA TYR A 251 4.65 -44.45 -31.61
C TYR A 251 4.03 -43.28 -30.85
N SER A 252 4.84 -42.58 -30.06
CA SER A 252 4.49 -41.30 -29.46
C SER A 252 4.29 -40.26 -30.56
N ARG A 253 3.05 -40.02 -30.99
CA ARG A 253 2.67 -38.79 -31.68
C ARG A 253 2.07 -37.85 -30.64
N GLY A 254 2.94 -37.23 -29.85
CA GLY A 254 2.57 -36.21 -28.87
C GLY A 254 3.37 -34.93 -29.14
N THR A 255 2.67 -33.91 -29.63
CA THR A 255 3.18 -32.55 -29.79
C THR A 255 3.55 -31.95 -28.44
N GLY A 256 4.80 -31.47 -28.32
CA GLY A 256 5.17 -30.43 -27.35
C GLY A 256 5.61 -30.87 -25.95
N ALA A 257 6.43 -31.92 -25.83
CA ALA A 257 7.28 -32.07 -24.65
C ALA A 257 8.54 -31.22 -24.83
N VAL A 258 8.63 -30.11 -24.10
CA VAL A 258 9.89 -29.38 -23.92
C VAL A 258 10.85 -30.34 -23.23
N GLU A 259 11.89 -30.75 -23.97
CA GLU A 259 13.07 -31.41 -23.43
C GLU A 259 13.62 -30.57 -22.28
N ASP A 260 13.62 -31.13 -21.07
CA ASP A 260 14.58 -30.72 -20.05
C ASP A 260 15.12 -31.99 -19.39
N SER A 261 16.33 -32.30 -19.81
CA SER A 261 17.15 -33.44 -19.45
C SER A 261 17.48 -33.50 -17.95
N PHE A 262 17.13 -34.64 -17.35
CA PHE A 262 18.03 -35.53 -16.60
C PHE A 262 18.96 -34.89 -15.53
N TRP A 263 18.46 -34.77 -14.29
CA TRP A 263 19.26 -34.86 -13.07
C TRP A 263 18.45 -35.54 -11.96
N ILE A 264 18.50 -36.87 -11.87
CA ILE A 264 18.11 -37.58 -10.64
C ILE A 264 19.33 -37.57 -9.74
N ALA A 265 19.33 -36.69 -8.74
CA ALA A 265 20.22 -36.78 -7.61
C ALA A 265 19.79 -37.97 -6.75
N SER A 266 20.49 -39.08 -6.95
CA SER A 266 20.63 -40.16 -5.98
C SER A 266 21.16 -39.59 -4.66
N SER A 267 20.40 -39.78 -3.57
CA SER A 267 20.92 -39.66 -2.22
C SER A 267 21.04 -41.04 -1.58
N GLU A 268 21.77 -41.95 -2.22
CA GLU A 268 22.43 -43.06 -1.52
C GLU A 268 23.83 -43.26 -2.12
N GLY A 269 24.77 -43.54 -1.23
CA GLY A 269 26.21 -43.39 -1.43
C GLY A 269 26.81 -44.18 -2.58
N PHE A 270 27.90 -43.63 -3.08
CA PHE A 270 28.72 -44.19 -4.16
C PHE A 270 29.33 -45.55 -3.76
N GLY A 271 29.16 -46.55 -4.64
CA GLY A 271 29.84 -47.83 -4.57
C GLY A 271 29.71 -48.64 -5.87
N SER A 272 30.62 -48.42 -6.81
CA SER A 272 31.22 -49.43 -7.71
C SER A 272 30.36 -50.28 -8.68
N LEU A 273 30.61 -50.04 -9.98
CA LEU A 273 30.77 -50.98 -11.12
C LEU A 273 29.57 -51.65 -11.87
N ASN A 274 29.65 -51.47 -13.20
CA ASN A 274 29.57 -52.40 -14.36
C ASN A 274 28.27 -53.12 -14.83
N ASP A 275 28.05 -52.97 -16.17
CA ASP A 275 27.68 -53.96 -17.20
C ASP A 275 26.44 -54.88 -17.06
N SER A 276 25.42 -54.53 -16.28
CA SER A 276 24.14 -55.26 -16.23
C SER A 276 22.93 -54.52 -16.84
N VAL A 277 23.19 -53.42 -17.55
CA VAL A 277 22.20 -52.39 -17.97
C VAL A 277 21.06 -52.89 -18.87
N ILE A 278 21.13 -54.10 -19.46
CA ILE A 278 20.11 -54.57 -20.41
C ILE A 278 19.04 -55.48 -19.76
N VAL A 279 19.27 -56.03 -18.54
CA VAL A 279 18.28 -56.87 -17.84
C VAL A 279 17.46 -56.06 -16.81
N GLY A 280 17.99 -54.94 -16.31
CA GLY A 280 17.35 -54.10 -15.29
C GLY A 280 16.17 -53.24 -15.78
N ILE A 281 16.05 -53.00 -17.09
CA ILE A 281 15.00 -52.11 -17.64
C ILE A 281 13.59 -52.71 -17.46
N LYS A 282 13.44 -54.04 -17.41
CA LYS A 282 12.13 -54.70 -17.20
C LYS A 282 11.68 -54.80 -15.74
N HIS A 283 12.58 -54.61 -14.75
CA HIS A 283 12.25 -54.70 -13.32
C HIS A 283 11.98 -53.35 -12.66
N TYR A 284 12.34 -52.24 -13.33
CA TYR A 284 12.15 -50.89 -12.78
C TYR A 284 10.76 -50.31 -13.08
N GLU A 285 10.09 -50.72 -14.16
CA GLU A 285 8.70 -50.30 -14.47
C GLU A 285 7.66 -50.91 -13.51
N SER A 286 7.99 -52.00 -12.81
CA SER A 286 7.06 -52.73 -11.93
C SER A 286 6.88 -52.14 -10.53
N VAL A 287 7.69 -51.15 -10.13
CA VAL A 287 7.61 -50.57 -8.76
C VAL A 287 6.67 -49.37 -8.69
N HIS A 288 6.49 -48.63 -9.79
CA HIS A 288 5.74 -47.37 -9.82
C HIS A 288 4.42 -47.42 -10.61
N SER A 289 3.93 -48.62 -10.94
CA SER A 289 2.65 -48.84 -11.62
C SER A 289 1.92 -50.06 -11.06
N LEU A 290 0.60 -50.12 -11.25
CA LEU A 290 -0.17 -51.30 -10.89
C LEU A 290 0.27 -52.52 -11.70
N PRO A 291 0.19 -53.72 -11.12
CA PRO A 291 0.40 -54.97 -11.86
C PRO A 291 -0.51 -55.08 -13.10
N VAL A 292 -0.01 -55.77 -14.14
CA VAL A 292 -0.73 -56.01 -15.40
C VAL A 292 -2.12 -56.62 -15.17
N ASN A 293 -2.21 -57.62 -14.30
CA ASN A 293 -3.46 -58.31 -13.98
C ASN A 293 -4.47 -57.36 -13.31
N ALA A 294 -4.04 -56.53 -12.35
CA ALA A 294 -4.89 -55.53 -11.72
C ALA A 294 -5.35 -54.47 -12.72
N THR A 295 -4.44 -54.01 -13.58
CA THR A 295 -4.75 -53.03 -14.65
C THR A 295 -5.82 -53.57 -15.61
N GLN A 296 -5.64 -54.78 -16.13
CA GLN A 296 -6.61 -55.43 -17.02
C GLN A 296 -7.95 -55.67 -16.31
N TYR A 297 -7.90 -56.04 -15.03
CA TYR A 297 -9.11 -56.29 -14.24
C TYR A 297 -9.94 -55.02 -14.06
N ILE A 298 -9.33 -53.88 -13.73
CA ILE A 298 -10.01 -52.58 -13.63
C ILE A 298 -10.62 -52.19 -14.98
N ILE A 299 -9.82 -52.20 -16.04
CA ILE A 299 -10.22 -51.75 -17.36
C ILE A 299 -11.38 -52.60 -17.90
N HIS A 300 -11.29 -53.93 -17.83
CA HIS A 300 -12.31 -54.81 -18.39
C HIS A 300 -13.59 -54.83 -17.54
N SER A 301 -13.47 -54.76 -16.21
CA SER A 301 -14.64 -54.88 -15.32
C SER A 301 -15.44 -53.59 -15.23
N LEU A 302 -14.76 -52.44 -15.13
CA LEU A 302 -15.42 -51.13 -14.95
C LEU A 302 -15.61 -50.37 -16.27
N LYS A 303 -14.86 -50.69 -17.33
CA LYS A 303 -14.84 -49.95 -18.62
C LYS A 303 -14.86 -48.42 -18.41
N PRO A 304 -13.89 -47.89 -17.64
CA PRO A 304 -13.95 -46.52 -17.14
C PRO A 304 -13.96 -45.48 -18.26
N ARG A 305 -14.63 -44.35 -18.03
CA ARG A 305 -14.60 -43.22 -18.99
C ARG A 305 -13.27 -42.48 -18.98
N ILE A 306 -12.67 -42.36 -17.80
CA ILE A 306 -11.35 -41.77 -17.58
C ILE A 306 -10.80 -42.31 -16.26
N VAL A 307 -9.48 -42.46 -16.20
CA VAL A 307 -8.75 -42.85 -14.99
C VAL A 307 -7.87 -41.68 -14.56
N PHE A 308 -7.92 -41.31 -13.28
CA PHE A 308 -6.96 -40.38 -12.70
C PHE A 308 -6.02 -41.12 -11.75
N SER A 309 -4.71 -40.94 -11.98
CA SER A 309 -3.63 -41.56 -11.21
C SER A 309 -2.66 -40.53 -10.61
N GLY A 310 -1.79 -40.93 -9.68
CA GLY A 310 -0.78 -40.08 -9.03
C GLY A 310 0.63 -40.70 -9.03
N HIS A 311 1.40 -40.53 -7.96
CA HIS A 311 2.66 -41.22 -7.63
C HIS A 311 3.90 -40.85 -8.47
N THR A 312 3.78 -40.53 -9.76
CA THR A 312 4.96 -40.24 -10.63
C THR A 312 5.52 -38.82 -10.47
N HIS A 313 4.84 -37.98 -9.70
CA HIS A 313 5.16 -36.57 -9.46
C HIS A 313 5.16 -35.67 -10.71
N SER A 314 4.83 -36.22 -11.90
CA SER A 314 4.84 -35.53 -13.18
C SER A 314 3.56 -35.80 -13.95
N PHE A 315 3.10 -34.79 -14.69
CA PHE A 315 1.91 -34.93 -15.50
C PHE A 315 2.13 -35.89 -16.67
N HIS A 316 1.20 -36.82 -16.85
CA HIS A 316 1.13 -37.68 -18.04
C HIS A 316 -0.32 -37.81 -18.50
N ASP A 317 -0.55 -37.74 -19.81
CA ASP A 317 -1.85 -38.00 -20.45
C ASP A 317 -1.65 -39.11 -21.46
N GLN A 318 -2.31 -40.24 -21.24
CA GLN A 318 -2.15 -41.44 -22.05
C GLN A 318 -3.49 -42.09 -22.36
N THR A 319 -3.51 -42.88 -23.43
CA THR A 319 -4.69 -43.68 -23.79
C THR A 319 -4.27 -45.14 -23.87
N HIS A 320 -5.00 -45.99 -23.15
CA HIS A 320 -4.80 -47.43 -23.13
C HIS A 320 -5.33 -48.10 -24.40
N ASN A 321 -4.94 -49.36 -24.61
CA ASN A 321 -5.28 -50.10 -25.84
C ASN A 321 -6.78 -50.28 -26.08
N ASP A 322 -7.59 -50.21 -25.02
CA ASP A 322 -9.06 -50.32 -25.06
C ASP A 322 -9.75 -48.97 -25.34
N GLY A 323 -8.97 -47.88 -25.46
CA GLY A 323 -9.47 -46.52 -25.66
C GLY A 323 -9.66 -45.71 -24.36
N THR A 324 -9.43 -46.32 -23.19
CA THR A 324 -9.53 -45.61 -21.90
C THR A 324 -8.44 -44.54 -21.78
N ARG A 325 -8.82 -43.28 -21.53
CA ARG A 325 -7.88 -42.20 -21.21
C ARG A 325 -7.47 -42.27 -19.74
N GLU A 326 -6.18 -42.14 -19.47
CA GLU A 326 -5.62 -42.01 -18.13
C GLU A 326 -4.82 -40.72 -18.01
N VAL A 327 -5.08 -39.96 -16.94
CA VAL A 327 -4.36 -38.74 -16.60
C VAL A 327 -3.67 -38.91 -15.26
N THR A 328 -2.34 -38.90 -15.28
CA THR A 328 -1.52 -38.89 -14.07
C THR A 328 -1.32 -37.45 -13.60
N VAL A 329 -1.79 -37.16 -12.39
CA VAL A 329 -1.79 -35.85 -11.77
C VAL A 329 -0.41 -35.57 -11.13
N PRO A 330 0.21 -34.40 -11.40
CA PRO A 330 1.49 -34.04 -10.80
C PRO A 330 1.36 -33.76 -9.30
N ALA A 331 2.39 -34.10 -8.54
CA ALA A 331 2.41 -33.93 -7.08
C ALA A 331 2.32 -32.44 -6.70
N MET A 332 1.42 -32.08 -5.79
CA MET A 332 1.23 -30.72 -5.29
C MET A 332 2.19 -30.44 -4.14
N THR A 333 3.49 -30.45 -4.44
CA THR A 333 4.52 -30.28 -3.43
C THR A 333 5.80 -29.63 -3.94
N TRP A 334 6.39 -28.73 -3.14
CA TRP A 334 7.66 -28.05 -3.46
C TRP A 334 8.87 -28.87 -2.97
N ALA A 335 8.93 -30.15 -3.35
CA ALA A 335 10.13 -30.95 -3.10
C ALA A 335 11.19 -30.70 -4.19
N PRO A 336 12.49 -30.93 -3.91
CA PRO A 336 13.54 -30.81 -4.92
C PRO A 336 13.25 -31.66 -6.16
N GLY A 337 13.36 -31.06 -7.35
CA GLY A 337 13.12 -31.74 -8.64
C GLY A 337 11.65 -31.87 -9.05
N ILE A 338 10.69 -31.51 -8.18
CA ILE A 338 9.25 -31.57 -8.48
C ILE A 338 8.74 -30.19 -8.89
N ARG A 339 7.93 -30.14 -9.96
CA ARG A 339 7.10 -28.98 -10.29
C ARG A 339 5.70 -29.21 -9.72
N PRO A 340 5.28 -28.41 -8.73
CA PRO A 340 3.97 -28.58 -8.14
C PRO A 340 2.89 -28.28 -9.17
N GLY A 341 1.79 -29.02 -9.11
CA GLY A 341 0.65 -28.80 -9.98
C GLY A 341 -0.60 -29.53 -9.52
N PHE A 342 -1.65 -29.35 -10.30
CA PHE A 342 -2.93 -30.03 -10.14
C PHE A 342 -3.64 -30.07 -11.49
N VAL A 343 -4.72 -30.83 -11.54
CA VAL A 343 -5.57 -30.97 -12.73
C VAL A 343 -6.97 -30.48 -12.40
N VAL A 344 -7.62 -29.83 -13.37
CA VAL A 344 -9.04 -29.51 -13.31
C VAL A 344 -9.74 -30.35 -14.37
N SER A 345 -10.72 -31.13 -13.94
CA SER A 345 -11.59 -31.90 -14.83
C SER A 345 -12.97 -31.26 -14.84
N THR A 346 -13.54 -31.06 -16.03
CA THR A 346 -14.92 -30.62 -16.19
C THR A 346 -15.69 -31.70 -16.92
N PHE A 347 -16.83 -32.09 -16.35
CA PHE A 347 -17.73 -33.09 -16.88
C PHE A 347 -19.00 -32.41 -17.38
N ASP A 348 -19.20 -32.43 -18.69
CA ASP A 348 -20.38 -31.89 -19.40
C ASP A 348 -21.57 -32.87 -19.31
N GLU A 349 -22.78 -32.36 -19.49
CA GLU A 349 -24.04 -33.11 -19.63
C GLU A 349 -23.95 -34.18 -20.74
N ASN A 350 -23.18 -33.93 -21.80
CA ASN A 350 -22.93 -34.89 -22.89
C ASN A 350 -21.89 -35.97 -22.57
N LYS A 351 -21.48 -36.12 -21.30
CA LYS A 351 -20.43 -37.03 -20.81
C LYS A 351 -19.01 -36.73 -21.34
N ALA A 352 -18.80 -35.60 -22.01
CA ALA A 352 -17.46 -35.18 -22.45
C ALA A 352 -16.61 -34.76 -21.24
N VAL A 353 -15.31 -35.10 -21.26
CA VAL A 353 -14.36 -34.80 -20.19
C VAL A 353 -13.26 -33.88 -20.72
N SER A 354 -13.23 -32.64 -20.25
CA SER A 354 -12.14 -31.69 -20.51
C SER A 354 -11.17 -31.66 -19.34
N VAL A 355 -9.88 -31.67 -19.63
CA VAL A 355 -8.80 -31.71 -18.63
C VAL A 355 -7.88 -30.50 -18.85
N GLU A 356 -7.77 -29.68 -17.82
CA GLU A 356 -6.88 -28.52 -17.76
C GLU A 356 -5.79 -28.78 -16.73
N ILE A 357 -4.53 -28.47 -17.08
CA ILE A 357 -3.38 -28.72 -16.22
C ILE A 357 -2.90 -27.40 -15.67
N CYS A 358 -2.79 -27.30 -14.36
CA CYS A 358 -2.29 -26.11 -13.68
C CYS A 358 -0.98 -26.43 -12.97
N SER A 359 0.04 -25.59 -13.18
CA SER A 359 1.37 -25.78 -12.58
C SER A 359 1.90 -24.51 -11.93
N PHE A 360 2.85 -24.70 -11.02
CA PHE A 360 3.54 -23.64 -10.30
C PHE A 360 5.04 -23.61 -10.64
N PRO A 361 5.72 -22.48 -10.40
CA PRO A 361 7.17 -22.41 -10.51
C PRO A 361 7.86 -23.41 -9.56
N GLY A 362 8.83 -24.17 -10.09
CA GLY A 362 9.61 -25.13 -9.32
C GLY A 362 10.61 -24.49 -8.34
N VAL A 363 11.16 -25.31 -7.44
CA VAL A 363 12.10 -24.90 -6.37
C VAL A 363 13.37 -24.21 -6.91
N SER A 364 13.83 -24.56 -8.11
CA SER A 364 15.00 -23.93 -8.76
C SER A 364 14.78 -22.43 -9.07
N SER A 365 13.58 -22.09 -9.55
CA SER A 365 13.18 -20.71 -9.83
C SER A 365 13.15 -19.90 -8.54
N LEU A 366 12.62 -20.51 -7.49
CA LEU A 366 12.54 -19.93 -6.16
C LEU A 366 13.93 -19.65 -5.55
N CYS A 367 14.84 -20.62 -5.58
CA CYS A 367 16.22 -20.44 -5.11
C CYS A 367 16.94 -19.30 -5.87
N SER A 368 16.69 -19.16 -7.18
CA SER A 368 17.27 -18.10 -8.00
C SER A 368 16.71 -16.73 -7.60
N LEU A 369 15.41 -16.63 -7.32
CA LEU A 369 14.76 -15.41 -6.86
C LEU A 369 15.25 -14.96 -5.47
N TYR A 370 15.45 -15.90 -4.54
CA TYR A 370 16.01 -15.58 -3.22
C TYR A 370 17.45 -15.06 -3.31
N LYS A 371 18.27 -15.62 -4.19
CA LYS A 371 19.63 -15.12 -4.44
C LYS A 371 19.60 -13.70 -5.00
N MET A 372 18.71 -13.42 -5.95
CA MET A 372 18.53 -12.06 -6.50
C MET A 372 18.04 -11.07 -5.44
N ALA A 373 17.07 -11.47 -4.60
CA ALA A 373 16.59 -10.63 -3.51
C ALA A 373 17.70 -10.33 -2.47
N PHE A 374 18.53 -11.32 -2.14
CA PHE A 374 19.67 -11.12 -1.23
C PHE A 374 20.71 -10.15 -1.81
N LEU A 375 21.02 -10.25 -3.10
CA LEU A 375 21.92 -9.32 -3.80
C LEU A 375 21.35 -7.90 -3.86
N LEU A 376 20.04 -7.74 -4.13
CA LEU A 376 19.40 -6.43 -4.13
C LEU A 376 19.39 -5.81 -2.73
N ALA A 377 19.13 -6.62 -1.69
CA ALA A 377 19.17 -6.16 -0.30
C ALA A 377 20.57 -5.69 0.12
N SER A 378 21.63 -6.39 -0.28
CA SER A 378 23.01 -5.99 0.06
C SER A 378 23.39 -4.67 -0.64
N VAL A 379 22.97 -4.46 -1.89
CA VAL A 379 23.14 -3.17 -2.59
C VAL A 379 22.36 -2.05 -1.89
N ALA A 380 21.11 -2.30 -1.46
CA ALA A 380 20.32 -1.32 -0.73
C ALA A 380 21.01 -0.86 0.57
N ILE A 381 21.56 -1.83 1.32
CA ILE A 381 22.25 -1.57 2.59
C ILE A 381 23.51 -0.75 2.34
N GLN A 382 24.27 -1.07 1.29
CA GLN A 382 25.47 -0.32 0.91
C GLN A 382 25.14 1.13 0.52
N ASP A 383 24.06 1.33 -0.26
CA ASP A 383 23.60 2.67 -0.65
C ASP A 383 23.12 3.49 0.55
N MET A 384 22.42 2.88 1.52
CA MET A 384 22.04 3.55 2.76
C MET A 384 23.25 3.98 3.58
N GLN A 385 24.28 3.14 3.69
CA GLN A 385 25.52 3.47 4.40
C GLN A 385 26.28 4.62 3.72
N ASN A 386 26.34 4.62 2.38
CA ASN A 386 26.95 5.69 1.59
C ASN A 386 26.19 7.02 1.70
N CYS A 387 24.85 6.99 1.77
CA CYS A 387 24.06 8.19 1.99
C CYS A 387 24.28 8.77 3.40
N HIS A 388 24.37 7.90 4.41
CA HIS A 388 24.60 8.33 5.79
C HIS A 388 25.95 9.06 5.94
N SER A 389 27.03 8.55 5.32
CA SER A 389 28.35 9.21 5.37
C SER A 389 28.32 10.58 4.70
N LEU A 390 27.66 10.71 3.54
CA LEU A 390 27.55 11.98 2.81
C LEU A 390 26.76 13.04 3.60
N VAL A 391 25.64 12.64 4.21
CA VAL A 391 24.81 13.49 5.07
C VAL A 391 25.58 13.96 6.29
N MET A 392 26.36 13.07 6.92
CA MET A 392 27.21 13.43 8.06
C MET A 392 28.32 14.42 7.67
N GLU A 393 28.95 14.27 6.51
CA GLU A 393 29.96 15.21 6.03
C GLU A 393 29.37 16.61 5.73
N THR A 394 28.18 16.65 5.10
CA THR A 394 27.49 17.93 4.84
C THR A 394 27.04 18.61 6.14
N SER A 395 26.52 17.83 7.10
CA SER A 395 26.14 18.34 8.42
C SER A 395 27.34 18.93 9.17
N SER A 396 28.49 18.26 9.13
CA SER A 396 29.74 18.73 9.74
C SER A 396 30.27 20.03 9.12
N LYS A 397 30.22 20.16 7.78
CA LYS A 397 30.61 21.39 7.09
C LYS A 397 29.67 22.56 7.44
N LEU A 398 28.37 22.28 7.58
CA LEU A 398 27.36 23.28 7.92
C LEU A 398 27.47 23.78 9.37
N THR A 399 27.72 22.88 10.33
CA THR A 399 27.93 23.26 11.74
C THR A 399 29.16 24.14 11.89
N LYS A 400 30.30 23.77 11.29
CA LYS A 400 31.53 24.59 11.31
C LYS A 400 31.35 26.01 10.77
N LYS A 401 30.51 26.21 9.75
CA LYS A 401 30.27 27.54 9.15
C LYS A 401 29.62 28.53 10.13
N TYR A 402 28.69 28.05 10.98
CA TYR A 402 27.90 28.90 11.88
C TYR A 402 28.26 28.72 13.36
N GLU A 403 29.28 27.93 13.67
CA GLU A 403 29.65 27.56 15.04
C GLU A 403 29.95 28.79 15.92
N ALA A 404 30.71 29.77 15.41
CA ALA A 404 31.02 30.99 16.12
C ALA A 404 29.76 31.84 16.43
N ASP A 405 28.85 31.96 15.45
CA ASP A 405 27.57 32.67 15.61
C ASP A 405 26.72 31.96 16.68
N CYS A 406 26.63 30.63 16.61
CA CYS A 406 25.88 29.80 17.55
C CYS A 406 26.44 29.89 18.98
N LEU A 407 27.77 29.85 19.15
CA LEU A 407 28.46 30.02 20.43
C LEU A 407 28.10 31.37 21.07
N TYR A 408 28.17 32.43 20.27
CA TYR A 408 27.86 33.77 20.75
C TYR A 408 26.39 33.88 21.17
N LEU A 409 25.46 33.45 20.32
CA LEU A 409 24.03 33.45 20.62
C LEU A 409 23.70 32.61 21.86
N HIS A 410 24.32 31.45 22.01
CA HIS A 410 24.15 30.62 23.20
C HIS A 410 24.62 31.38 24.45
N SER A 411 25.78 32.02 24.43
CA SER A 411 26.28 32.81 25.57
C SER A 411 25.32 33.95 25.97
N CYS A 412 24.74 34.66 24.99
CA CYS A 412 23.83 35.77 25.24
C CYS A 412 22.46 35.33 25.77
N PHE A 413 21.93 34.21 25.27
CA PHE A 413 20.56 33.77 25.60
C PHE A 413 20.49 32.70 26.71
N SER A 414 21.60 32.00 27.04
CA SER A 414 21.63 30.98 28.11
C SER A 414 21.80 31.54 29.53
N VAL A 415 22.51 32.65 29.71
CA VAL A 415 22.81 33.19 31.06
C VAL A 415 21.74 34.18 31.51
N ALA A 416 21.33 34.11 32.78
CA ALA A 416 20.39 35.03 33.46
C ALA A 416 21.02 36.38 33.85
N GLY A 417 22.03 36.85 33.11
CA GLY A 417 22.66 38.17 33.29
C GLY A 417 22.03 39.23 32.38
N GLN A 418 22.03 40.49 32.81
CA GLN A 418 21.65 41.62 31.97
C GLN A 418 22.61 41.70 30.77
N ALA A 419 22.07 41.65 29.55
CA ALA A 419 22.84 41.81 28.33
C ALA A 419 23.54 43.18 28.31
N THR A 420 24.83 43.20 28.01
CA THR A 420 25.59 44.46 27.89
C THR A 420 25.27 45.16 26.57
N SER A 421 25.55 46.46 26.47
CA SER A 421 25.39 47.20 25.20
C SER A 421 26.25 46.65 24.07
N SER A 422 27.41 46.04 24.39
CA SER A 422 28.24 45.31 23.44
C SER A 422 27.60 44.02 22.92
N ASP A 423 26.84 43.32 23.78
CA ASP A 423 26.15 42.09 23.37
C ASP A 423 24.99 42.37 22.41
N LEU A 424 24.27 43.47 22.67
CA LEU A 424 23.25 43.97 21.76
C LEU A 424 23.85 44.22 20.37
N ARG A 425 24.99 44.91 20.28
CA ARG A 425 25.60 45.27 19.00
C ARG A 425 25.97 44.04 18.16
N LYS A 426 26.60 43.04 18.78
CA LYS A 426 27.04 41.82 18.10
C LYS A 426 25.90 40.90 17.68
N VAL A 427 24.87 40.70 18.53
CA VAL A 427 23.69 39.90 18.15
C VAL A 427 22.97 40.54 16.97
N VAL A 428 22.79 41.86 17.01
CA VAL A 428 22.12 42.56 15.90
C VAL A 428 22.99 42.51 14.64
N GLU A 429 24.31 42.60 14.74
CA GLU A 429 25.24 42.41 13.61
C GLU A 429 25.13 41.01 12.98
N ILE A 430 25.08 39.96 13.79
CA ILE A 430 24.90 38.58 13.29
C ILE A 430 23.57 38.46 12.54
N LEU A 431 22.48 38.99 13.12
CA LEU A 431 21.14 38.88 12.53
C LEU A 431 20.90 39.80 11.35
N SER A 432 21.64 40.91 11.21
CA SER A 432 21.50 41.85 10.10
C SER A 432 22.23 41.41 8.84
N HIS A 433 23.36 40.72 8.97
CA HIS A 433 24.16 40.25 7.84
C HIS A 433 23.68 38.92 7.23
N ARG A 434 22.67 38.28 7.84
CA ARG A 434 22.17 36.96 7.43
C ARG A 434 20.79 37.09 6.80
N ASN A 435 20.61 36.46 5.65
CA ASN A 435 19.28 36.36 5.03
C ASN A 435 18.42 35.26 5.70
N SER A 436 17.15 35.14 5.31
CA SER A 436 16.22 34.16 5.89
C SER A 436 16.72 32.71 5.79
N GLU A 437 17.33 32.33 4.66
CA GLU A 437 17.84 30.97 4.45
C GLU A 437 19.11 30.68 5.27
N GLU A 438 20.02 31.65 5.38
CA GLU A 438 21.20 31.55 6.24
C GLU A 438 20.84 31.46 7.71
N LEU A 439 19.80 32.19 8.15
CA LEU A 439 19.27 32.10 9.51
C LEU A 439 18.67 30.72 9.79
N LYS A 440 17.93 30.13 8.85
CA LYS A 440 17.42 28.74 8.98
C LYS A 440 18.55 27.74 9.13
N LEU A 441 19.62 27.87 8.34
CA LEU A 441 20.79 27.01 8.43
C LEU A 441 21.51 27.19 9.77
N MET A 442 21.67 28.42 10.23
CA MET A 442 22.25 28.74 11.54
C MET A 442 21.42 28.13 12.68
N LEU A 443 20.09 28.24 12.65
CA LEU A 443 19.20 27.62 13.64
C LEU A 443 19.32 26.10 13.68
N ARG A 444 19.47 25.45 12.52
CA ARG A 444 19.75 24.00 12.44
C ARG A 444 21.09 23.66 13.07
N SER A 445 22.14 24.42 12.76
CA SER A 445 23.46 24.24 13.37
C SER A 445 23.42 24.46 14.89
N PHE A 446 22.68 25.46 15.38
CA PHE A 446 22.49 25.70 16.80
C PHE A 446 21.85 24.51 17.51
N ARG A 447 20.76 23.97 16.92
CA ARG A 447 20.08 22.78 17.46
C ARG A 447 21.00 21.55 17.48
N SER A 448 21.85 21.39 16.46
CA SER A 448 22.84 20.30 16.42
C SER A 448 23.93 20.45 17.49
N LEU A 449 24.34 21.67 17.83
CA LEU A 449 25.43 21.94 18.79
C LEU A 449 24.96 21.86 20.24
N TYR A 450 23.77 22.38 20.54
CA TYR A 450 23.29 22.54 21.93
C TYR A 450 22.07 21.68 22.28
N ASN A 451 21.48 20.97 21.31
CA ASN A 451 20.20 20.25 21.47
C ASN A 451 19.08 21.13 22.06
N GLN A 452 19.11 22.43 21.73
CA GLN A 452 18.17 23.43 22.19
C GLN A 452 17.62 24.23 21.01
N ASP A 453 16.41 24.75 21.17
CA ASP A 453 15.79 25.64 20.19
C ASP A 453 16.05 27.11 20.57
N LEU A 454 16.84 27.80 19.74
CA LEU A 454 17.17 29.21 19.95
C LEU A 454 15.93 30.12 19.91
N ILE A 455 14.91 29.79 19.10
CA ILE A 455 13.66 30.55 19.04
C ILE A 455 12.92 30.43 20.38
N ALA A 456 12.91 29.23 20.97
CA ALA A 456 12.32 29.02 22.29
C ALA A 456 13.12 29.70 23.42
N LEU A 457 14.45 29.79 23.32
CA LEU A 457 15.26 30.54 24.29
C LEU A 457 14.97 32.05 24.23
N THR A 458 14.85 32.59 23.02
CA THR A 458 14.54 34.02 22.83
C THR A 458 13.12 34.36 23.26
N SER A 459 12.14 33.47 23.08
CA SER A 459 10.76 33.74 23.51
C SER A 459 10.59 33.81 25.04
N ARG A 460 11.47 33.14 25.81
CA ARG A 460 11.43 33.14 27.29
C ARG A 460 11.93 34.42 27.93
N LYS A 461 12.73 35.22 27.22
CA LYS A 461 13.29 36.49 27.75
C LYS A 461 12.42 37.66 27.30
N SER A 462 12.13 38.59 28.21
CA SER A 462 11.30 39.79 27.98
C SER A 462 12.11 41.07 27.74
N CYS A 463 13.22 40.99 27.01
CA CYS A 463 14.04 42.17 26.67
C CYS A 463 13.90 42.56 25.20
N LEU A 464 14.24 43.81 24.86
CA LEU A 464 14.17 44.30 23.47
C LEU A 464 15.02 43.46 22.51
N LEU A 465 16.18 42.96 22.98
CA LEU A 465 17.05 42.11 22.18
C LEU A 465 16.39 40.78 21.82
N SER A 466 15.80 40.10 22.81
CA SER A 466 15.17 38.81 22.59
C SER A 466 13.93 38.96 21.71
N ARG A 467 13.21 40.08 21.81
CA ARG A 467 12.12 40.43 20.90
C ARG A 467 12.58 40.58 19.45
N VAL A 468 13.62 41.38 19.19
CA VAL A 468 14.20 41.55 17.84
C VAL A 468 14.70 40.22 17.28
N ALA A 469 15.44 39.48 18.09
CA ALA A 469 16.04 38.21 17.73
C ALA A 469 14.96 37.17 17.37
N ASN A 470 13.94 37.04 18.22
CA ASN A 470 12.82 36.13 18.00
C ASN A 470 12.06 36.48 16.72
N LEU A 471 11.71 37.76 16.51
CA LEU A 471 10.98 38.17 15.32
C LEU A 471 11.81 37.98 14.04
N LYS A 472 13.13 38.25 14.03
CA LYS A 472 13.96 38.08 12.83
C LYS A 472 14.24 36.61 12.49
N MET A 473 14.32 35.72 13.47
CA MET A 473 14.62 34.31 13.27
C MET A 473 13.41 33.45 12.89
N ASN A 474 12.19 33.91 13.18
CA ASN A 474 10.97 33.20 12.78
C ASN A 474 10.67 33.37 11.28
N ASP A 475 10.10 32.33 10.67
CA ASP A 475 9.51 32.41 9.34
C ASP A 475 8.41 33.48 9.28
N HIS A 476 8.18 34.05 8.10
CA HIS A 476 7.34 35.23 7.92
C HIS A 476 5.92 35.06 8.49
N CYS A 477 5.29 33.91 8.26
CA CYS A 477 3.94 33.63 8.76
C CYS A 477 3.91 33.45 10.29
N ILE A 478 4.88 32.75 10.86
CA ILE A 478 4.99 32.53 12.32
C ILE A 478 5.29 33.85 13.04
N ARG A 479 6.16 34.68 12.46
CA ARG A 479 6.47 36.02 12.94
C ARG A 479 5.23 36.91 12.97
N ASP A 480 4.50 36.98 11.86
CA ASP A 480 3.31 37.83 11.79
C ASP A 480 2.19 37.31 12.71
N ALA A 481 2.05 35.98 12.88
CA ALA A 481 1.15 35.39 13.86
C ALA A 481 1.51 35.80 15.30
N GLU A 482 2.79 35.82 15.65
CA GLU A 482 3.29 36.29 16.95
C GLU A 482 3.00 37.78 17.18
N ILE A 483 3.19 38.62 16.15
CA ILE A 483 2.89 40.05 16.25
C ILE A 483 1.37 40.28 16.39
N ILE A 484 0.54 39.56 15.64
CA ILE A 484 -0.93 39.61 15.78
C ILE A 484 -1.35 39.21 17.20
N ASN A 485 -0.77 38.12 17.74
CA ASN A 485 -1.08 37.67 19.09
C ASN A 485 -0.72 38.72 20.13
N HIS A 486 0.49 39.30 20.01
CA HIS A 486 0.94 40.37 20.90
C HIS A 486 0.07 41.64 20.77
N ALA A 487 -0.44 41.96 19.58
CA ALA A 487 -1.32 43.10 19.36
C ALA A 487 -2.73 42.89 19.94
N LEU A 488 -3.22 41.64 20.01
CA LEU A 488 -4.53 41.28 20.58
C LEU A 488 -4.50 41.13 22.10
N PHE A 489 -3.42 40.55 22.64
CA PHE A 489 -3.31 40.15 24.05
C PHE A 489 -2.23 40.91 24.82
N GLY A 490 -1.62 41.93 24.22
CA GLY A 490 -0.71 42.85 24.89
C GLY A 490 -1.41 43.71 25.95
N THR A 491 -0.68 44.67 26.53
CA THR A 491 -1.20 45.53 27.60
C THR A 491 -2.48 46.29 27.20
N ASN A 492 -2.58 46.66 25.92
CA ASN A 492 -3.77 47.22 25.29
C ASN A 492 -3.90 46.65 23.87
N LEU A 493 -5.11 46.67 23.33
CA LEU A 493 -5.38 46.29 21.93
C LEU A 493 -4.66 47.26 20.98
N ASP A 494 -3.63 46.78 20.28
CA ASP A 494 -2.90 47.57 19.28
C ASP A 494 -3.60 47.51 17.93
N SER A 495 -4.57 48.41 17.78
CA SER A 495 -5.41 48.51 16.58
C SER A 495 -4.60 48.85 15.32
N ASN A 496 -3.49 49.57 15.47
CA ASN A 496 -2.65 50.00 14.36
C ASN A 496 -1.87 48.82 13.78
N THR A 497 -1.17 48.09 14.65
CA THR A 497 -0.37 46.91 14.27
C THR A 497 -1.24 45.80 13.68
N LEU A 498 -2.44 45.58 14.23
CA LEU A 498 -3.41 44.64 13.66
C LEU A 498 -3.84 45.04 12.25
N THR A 499 -4.20 46.31 12.06
CA THR A 499 -4.61 46.82 10.74
C THR A 499 -3.46 46.73 9.74
N GLU A 500 -2.25 47.02 10.19
CA GLU A 500 -1.04 46.95 9.36
C GLU A 500 -0.82 45.54 8.82
N ILE A 501 -0.73 44.53 9.69
CA ILE A 501 -0.45 43.17 9.23
C ILE A 501 -1.59 42.65 8.36
N ILE A 502 -2.84 42.76 8.83
CA ILE A 502 -4.00 42.20 8.12
C ILE A 502 -4.19 42.86 6.76
N CYS A 503 -3.98 44.18 6.63
CA CYS A 503 -4.28 44.91 5.40
C CYS A 503 -3.10 45.09 4.45
N THR A 504 -1.85 44.80 4.87
CA THR A 504 -0.67 44.90 3.99
C THR A 504 -0.24 43.57 3.38
N ARG A 505 -0.65 42.43 3.96
CA ARG A 505 -0.31 41.10 3.45
C ARG A 505 -1.19 40.71 2.26
N SER A 506 -0.60 39.94 1.36
CA SER A 506 -1.35 39.30 0.27
C SER A 506 -2.25 38.19 0.81
N SER A 507 -3.23 37.76 0.00
CA SER A 507 -4.18 36.71 0.41
C SER A 507 -3.48 35.39 0.74
N SER A 508 -2.47 34.96 -0.02
CA SER A 508 -1.67 33.77 0.29
C SER A 508 -0.90 33.90 1.60
N GLU A 509 -0.23 35.04 1.81
CA GLU A 509 0.48 35.30 3.05
C GLU A 509 -0.48 35.30 4.24
N LEU A 510 -1.67 35.88 4.08
CA LEU A 510 -2.67 35.97 5.14
C LEU A 510 -3.26 34.59 5.50
N GLU A 511 -3.48 33.69 4.53
CA GLU A 511 -3.85 32.31 4.83
C GLU A 511 -2.71 31.52 5.48
N ALA A 512 -1.46 31.70 5.05
CA ALA A 512 -0.30 31.10 5.72
C ALA A 512 -0.16 31.59 7.18
N ILE A 513 -0.46 32.87 7.44
CA ILE A 513 -0.48 33.44 8.79
C ILE A 513 -1.61 32.83 9.64
N LYS A 514 -2.81 32.68 9.08
CA LYS A 514 -3.95 32.04 9.79
C LYS A 514 -3.63 30.61 10.19
N GLN A 515 -3.03 29.83 9.29
CA GLN A 515 -2.60 28.48 9.59
C GLN A 515 -1.54 28.45 10.70
N ALA A 516 -0.48 29.26 10.55
CA ALA A 516 0.57 29.34 11.57
C ALA A 516 0.06 29.80 12.94
N TYR A 517 -0.93 30.70 12.97
CA TYR A 517 -1.58 31.16 14.20
C TYR A 517 -2.41 30.04 14.85
N CYS A 518 -3.17 29.29 14.04
CA CYS A 518 -3.95 28.15 14.51
C CYS A 518 -3.06 27.06 15.11
N ASP A 519 -1.96 26.72 14.43
CA ASP A 519 -1.00 25.70 14.88
C ASP A 519 -0.35 26.10 16.21
N ARG A 520 -0.08 27.40 16.41
CA ARG A 520 0.66 27.91 17.57
C ARG A 520 -0.21 28.21 18.79
N TYR A 521 -1.42 28.71 18.58
CA TYR A 521 -2.30 29.17 19.67
C TYR A 521 -3.59 28.36 19.80
N ASN A 522 -3.76 27.32 18.98
CA ASN A 522 -4.93 26.44 18.98
C ASN A 522 -6.26 27.22 18.88
N SER A 523 -6.26 28.30 18.08
CA SER A 523 -7.40 29.20 17.89
C SER A 523 -7.27 29.96 16.58
N HIS A 524 -8.38 30.41 16.03
CA HIS A 524 -8.40 31.19 14.79
C HIS A 524 -8.22 32.69 15.07
N ILE A 525 -7.50 33.39 14.20
CA ILE A 525 -7.30 34.85 14.30
C ILE A 525 -8.67 35.57 14.31
N GLU A 526 -9.59 35.12 13.46
CA GLU A 526 -10.93 35.67 13.34
C GLU A 526 -11.69 35.61 14.67
N LYS A 527 -11.55 34.51 15.40
CA LYS A 527 -12.17 34.35 16.71
C LYS A 527 -11.59 35.33 17.71
N HIS A 528 -10.27 35.39 17.84
CA HIS A 528 -9.63 36.31 18.79
C HIS A 528 -9.83 37.78 18.43
N VAL A 529 -9.86 38.15 17.16
CA VAL A 529 -10.25 39.50 16.72
C VAL A 529 -11.70 39.76 17.10
N SER A 530 -12.61 38.81 16.89
CA SER A 530 -14.02 38.96 17.28
C SER A 530 -14.22 39.17 18.79
N ASP A 531 -13.41 38.50 19.61
CA ASP A 531 -13.49 38.52 21.07
C ASP A 531 -12.81 39.75 21.69
N LYS A 532 -11.70 40.23 21.09
CA LYS A 532 -10.87 41.31 21.65
C LYS A 532 -11.16 42.69 21.06
N SER A 533 -11.83 42.78 19.91
CA SER A 533 -12.13 44.04 19.25
C SER A 533 -13.63 44.32 19.19
N ASN A 534 -14.00 45.60 19.14
CA ASN A 534 -15.39 46.04 19.24
C ASN A 534 -15.82 46.88 18.04
N GLY A 535 -17.13 46.89 17.77
CA GLY A 535 -17.79 47.81 16.83
C GLY A 535 -17.23 47.76 15.41
N SER A 536 -17.15 48.94 14.79
CA SER A 536 -16.76 49.11 13.39
C SER A 536 -15.33 48.63 13.08
N PHE A 537 -14.45 48.64 14.08
CA PHE A 537 -13.07 48.16 13.92
C PHE A 537 -13.03 46.64 13.69
N ARG A 538 -13.80 45.89 14.50
CA ARG A 538 -13.96 44.43 14.38
C ARG A 538 -14.48 44.06 13.00
N GLU A 539 -15.53 44.72 12.55
CA GLU A 539 -16.20 44.44 11.26
C GLU A 539 -15.24 44.60 10.08
N VAL A 540 -14.45 45.68 10.06
CA VAL A 540 -13.48 45.93 8.99
C VAL A 540 -12.37 44.87 8.99
N LEU A 541 -11.78 44.55 10.14
CA LEU A 541 -10.69 43.55 10.20
C LEU A 541 -11.16 42.15 9.81
N LEU A 542 -12.35 41.72 10.26
CA LEU A 542 -12.91 40.43 9.87
C LEU A 542 -13.19 40.36 8.37
N ALA A 543 -13.60 41.46 7.74
CA ALA A 543 -13.77 41.51 6.29
C ALA A 543 -12.45 41.23 5.56
N PHE A 544 -11.36 41.91 5.95
CA PHE A 544 -10.05 41.68 5.36
C PHE A 544 -9.51 40.26 5.63
N LEU A 545 -9.72 39.71 6.82
CA LEU A 545 -9.35 38.32 7.12
C LEU A 545 -10.14 37.32 6.25
N ASN A 546 -11.44 37.55 6.02
CA ASN A 546 -12.24 36.68 5.17
C ASN A 546 -11.86 36.77 3.68
N SER A 547 -11.38 37.93 3.23
CA SER A 547 -10.90 38.15 1.86
C SER A 547 -9.75 37.22 1.44
N ALA A 548 -9.02 36.67 2.42
CA ALA A 548 -7.89 35.78 2.19
C ALA A 548 -8.29 34.46 1.51
N LYS A 549 -9.53 33.98 1.71
CA LYS A 549 -10.04 32.72 1.14
C LYS A 549 -10.17 32.75 -0.39
N HIS A 550 -10.22 33.93 -0.99
CA HIS A 550 -10.47 34.12 -2.41
C HIS A 550 -9.16 34.24 -3.21
N GLU A 551 -8.35 33.19 -3.21
CA GLU A 551 -7.05 33.18 -3.89
C GLU A 551 -7.04 32.34 -5.19
N VAL A 552 -7.69 32.84 -6.25
CA VAL A 552 -7.43 32.38 -7.63
C VAL A 552 -7.78 33.48 -8.63
N GLY A 553 -6.88 33.82 -9.57
CA GLY A 553 -7.24 34.49 -10.83
C GLY A 553 -6.59 35.85 -11.14
N ARG A 554 -6.67 36.25 -12.43
CA ARG A 554 -6.35 37.60 -12.92
C ARG A 554 -7.43 38.57 -12.41
N THR A 555 -7.06 39.81 -12.12
CA THR A 555 -8.02 40.84 -11.70
C THR A 555 -9.02 41.16 -12.82
N ASP A 556 -10.31 41.11 -12.52
CA ASP A 556 -11.38 41.44 -13.46
C ASP A 556 -11.70 42.95 -13.37
N THR A 557 -11.42 43.67 -14.45
CA THR A 557 -11.64 45.13 -14.50
C THR A 557 -13.13 45.48 -14.61
N SER A 558 -13.94 44.64 -15.25
CA SER A 558 -15.39 44.87 -15.38
C SER A 558 -16.08 44.72 -14.02
N MET A 559 -15.74 43.65 -13.30
CA MET A 559 -16.20 43.44 -11.91
C MET A 559 -15.71 44.58 -11.00
N ALA A 560 -14.46 45.03 -11.18
CA ALA A 560 -13.91 46.14 -10.39
C ALA A 560 -14.67 47.46 -10.61
N MET A 561 -15.10 47.75 -11.84
CA MET A 561 -15.94 48.93 -12.14
C MET A 561 -17.34 48.82 -11.52
N CYS A 562 -17.95 47.63 -11.54
CA CYS A 562 -19.23 47.37 -10.90
C CYS A 562 -19.14 47.54 -9.38
N ASP A 563 -18.17 46.90 -8.73
CA ASP A 563 -17.91 47.02 -7.29
C ASP A 563 -17.57 48.47 -6.91
N ALA A 564 -16.83 49.21 -7.75
CA ALA A 564 -16.53 50.63 -7.54
C ALA A 564 -17.80 51.50 -7.56
N LYS A 565 -18.78 51.17 -8.40
CA LYS A 565 -20.09 51.82 -8.39
C LYS A 565 -20.86 51.51 -7.11
N THR A 566 -20.88 50.26 -6.68
CA THR A 566 -21.48 49.88 -5.39
C THR A 566 -20.82 50.62 -4.22
N PHE A 567 -19.48 50.78 -4.22
CA PHE A 567 -18.78 51.61 -3.24
C PHE A 567 -19.24 53.08 -3.25
N TYR A 568 -19.47 53.65 -4.43
CA TYR A 568 -19.95 55.04 -4.57
C TYR A 568 -21.37 55.19 -4.02
N GLU A 569 -22.28 54.29 -4.41
CA GLU A 569 -23.67 54.30 -3.94
C GLU A 569 -23.76 54.05 -2.42
N ALA A 570 -22.97 53.12 -1.88
CA ALA A 570 -22.93 52.81 -0.45
C ALA A 570 -22.45 54.00 0.42
N ILE A 571 -21.63 54.89 -0.14
CA ILE A 571 -21.14 56.09 0.55
C ILE A 571 -22.03 57.32 0.29
N GLY A 572 -22.68 57.37 -0.89
CA GLY A 572 -23.47 58.52 -1.36
C GLY A 572 -24.97 58.49 -1.04
N SER A 573 -25.51 57.36 -0.56
CA SER A 573 -26.96 57.12 -0.47
C SER A 573 -27.75 57.87 0.63
N GLY A 574 -27.13 58.68 1.49
CA GLY A 574 -27.89 59.45 2.50
C GLY A 574 -27.09 60.04 3.66
N LYS A 575 -27.73 60.15 4.84
CA LYS A 575 -27.12 60.64 6.11
C LYS A 575 -26.17 59.62 6.76
N SER A 576 -26.19 58.35 6.33
CA SER A 576 -25.39 57.24 6.88
C SER A 576 -24.87 56.33 5.76
N ILE A 577 -23.70 55.73 5.97
CA ILE A 577 -23.05 54.79 5.03
C ILE A 577 -23.68 53.39 5.10
N ASP A 578 -23.87 52.74 3.96
CA ASP A 578 -24.17 51.31 3.89
C ASP A 578 -22.93 50.47 4.21
N LYS A 579 -22.70 50.24 5.50
CA LYS A 579 -21.59 49.43 6.01
C LYS A 579 -21.63 47.99 5.48
N LYS A 580 -22.83 47.43 5.31
CA LYS A 580 -23.01 46.01 4.94
C LYS A 580 -22.56 45.76 3.51
N ALA A 581 -22.94 46.64 2.58
CA ALA A 581 -22.48 46.57 1.19
C ALA A 581 -20.94 46.65 1.10
N ILE A 582 -20.33 47.59 1.84
CA ILE A 582 -18.87 47.75 1.86
C ILE A 582 -18.16 46.53 2.45
N ILE A 583 -18.65 46.00 3.58
CA ILE A 583 -18.08 44.81 4.23
C ILE A 583 -18.17 43.58 3.32
N SER A 584 -19.29 43.38 2.61
CA SER A 584 -19.45 42.26 1.67
C SER A 584 -18.43 42.33 0.53
N ILE A 585 -18.25 43.50 -0.11
CA ILE A 585 -17.26 43.65 -1.18
C ILE A 585 -15.85 43.36 -0.66
N ILE A 586 -15.46 43.88 0.50
CA ILE A 586 -14.12 43.64 1.06
C ILE A 586 -13.94 42.16 1.42
N SER A 587 -14.96 41.51 1.97
CA SER A 587 -14.89 40.11 2.40
C SER A 587 -14.77 39.13 1.25
N GLU A 588 -15.34 39.46 0.09
CA GLU A 588 -15.42 38.57 -1.08
C GLU A 588 -14.35 38.85 -2.14
N ARG A 589 -13.55 39.92 -1.99
CA ARG A 589 -12.56 40.35 -2.98
C ARG A 589 -11.17 40.36 -2.37
N ASN A 590 -10.24 39.64 -2.99
CA ASN A 590 -8.84 39.64 -2.54
C ASN A 590 -8.16 41.02 -2.66
N THR A 591 -7.02 41.17 -1.99
CA THR A 591 -6.28 42.44 -1.93
C THR A 591 -5.88 42.98 -3.30
N ARG A 592 -5.62 42.12 -4.30
CA ARG A 592 -5.28 42.56 -5.66
C ARG A 592 -6.50 43.15 -6.36
N GLN A 593 -7.63 42.45 -6.31
CA GLN A 593 -8.90 42.91 -6.87
C GLN A 593 -9.36 44.20 -6.19
N LEU A 594 -9.20 44.31 -4.86
CA LEU A 594 -9.50 45.53 -4.11
C LEU A 594 -8.68 46.74 -4.61
N LYS A 595 -7.39 46.56 -4.92
CA LYS A 595 -6.59 47.64 -5.55
C LYS A 595 -7.17 48.07 -6.89
N THR A 596 -7.60 47.13 -7.73
CA THR A 596 -8.23 47.40 -9.02
C THR A 596 -9.58 48.10 -8.87
N ILE A 597 -10.40 47.73 -7.87
CA ILE A 597 -11.65 48.42 -7.52
C ILE A 597 -11.37 49.88 -7.18
N LEU A 598 -10.38 50.14 -6.32
CA LEU A 598 -10.06 51.50 -5.91
C LEU A 598 -9.48 52.35 -7.05
N GLN A 599 -8.72 51.74 -7.96
CA GLN A 599 -8.25 52.39 -9.18
C GLN A 599 -9.43 52.73 -10.11
N SER A 600 -10.35 51.79 -10.31
CA SER A 600 -11.55 51.97 -11.13
C SER A 600 -12.47 53.05 -10.55
N TYR A 601 -12.62 53.11 -9.23
CA TYR A 601 -13.33 54.19 -8.53
C TYR A 601 -12.77 55.57 -8.89
N LYS A 602 -11.45 55.72 -8.82
CA LYS A 602 -10.78 56.98 -9.17
C LYS A 602 -10.96 57.36 -10.65
N GLN A 603 -10.99 56.37 -11.54
CA GLN A 603 -11.23 56.57 -12.96
C GLN A 603 -12.67 57.00 -13.25
N LEU A 604 -13.66 56.37 -12.61
CA LEU A 604 -15.08 56.65 -12.83
C LEU A 604 -15.53 57.99 -12.24
N TYR A 605 -15.02 58.36 -11.06
CA TYR A 605 -15.52 59.53 -10.32
C TYR A 605 -14.53 60.70 -10.23
N GLY A 606 -13.31 60.54 -10.76
CA GLY A 606 -12.30 61.61 -10.84
C GLY A 606 -11.63 61.98 -9.51
N HIS A 607 -11.90 61.25 -8.42
CA HIS A 607 -11.34 61.51 -7.11
C HIS A 607 -11.06 60.22 -6.32
N ASP A 608 -10.21 60.32 -5.31
CA ASP A 608 -9.79 59.18 -4.48
C ASP A 608 -10.84 58.89 -3.39
N LEU A 609 -11.25 57.62 -3.26
CA LEU A 609 -12.18 57.14 -2.24
C LEU A 609 -11.77 57.57 -0.82
N MET A 610 -10.47 57.60 -0.53
CA MET A 610 -9.96 58.03 0.78
C MET A 610 -10.35 59.46 1.15
N LYS A 611 -10.57 60.36 0.17
CA LYS A 611 -10.99 61.74 0.47
C LYS A 611 -12.38 61.78 1.11
N PHE A 612 -13.28 60.89 0.70
CA PHE A 612 -14.64 60.81 1.21
C PHE A 612 -14.69 60.17 2.59
N LEU A 613 -13.85 59.16 2.85
CA LEU A 613 -13.77 58.47 4.13
C LEU A 613 -13.26 59.37 5.28
N LYS A 614 -12.67 60.53 4.98
CA LYS A 614 -12.28 61.54 5.98
C LYS A 614 -13.41 62.48 6.39
N LEU A 615 -14.53 62.50 5.68
CA LEU A 615 -15.65 63.38 5.99
C LEU A 615 -16.35 62.89 7.26
N ASP A 616 -16.72 63.80 8.17
CA ASP A 616 -17.37 63.50 9.46
C ASP A 616 -18.62 62.62 9.34
N LYS A 617 -19.28 62.63 8.16
CA LYS A 617 -20.42 61.77 7.83
C LYS A 617 -20.14 60.26 7.95
N CYS A 618 -18.88 59.84 7.92
CA CYS A 618 -18.50 58.43 7.91
C CYS A 618 -18.29 57.82 9.32
N GLY A 619 -18.24 58.67 10.36
CA GLY A 619 -18.00 58.27 11.74
C GLY A 619 -16.75 57.40 11.93
N GLU A 620 -16.75 56.59 12.98
CA GLU A 620 -15.63 55.69 13.31
C GLU A 620 -15.39 54.61 12.24
N PHE A 621 -16.46 54.13 11.58
CA PHE A 621 -16.35 53.15 10.50
C PHE A 621 -15.50 53.68 9.34
N GLY A 622 -15.76 54.91 8.90
CA GLY A 622 -14.97 55.56 7.86
C GLY A 622 -13.50 55.72 8.24
N SER A 623 -13.21 56.03 9.50
CA SER A 623 -11.82 56.18 9.99
C SER A 623 -11.04 54.86 9.96
N HIS A 624 -11.64 53.76 10.43
CA HIS A 624 -11.03 52.42 10.39
C HIS A 624 -10.85 51.94 8.94
N LEU A 625 -11.88 52.09 8.11
CA LEU A 625 -11.83 51.73 6.70
C LEU A 625 -10.80 52.56 5.92
N HIS A 626 -10.71 53.87 6.19
CA HIS A 626 -9.67 54.71 5.61
C HIS A 626 -8.28 54.17 5.97
N THR A 627 -8.07 53.79 7.22
CA THR A 627 -6.76 53.32 7.67
C THR A 627 -6.39 52.00 7.01
N ALA A 628 -7.33 51.05 6.90
CA ALA A 628 -7.15 49.80 6.17
C ALA A 628 -6.87 50.02 4.67
N ILE A 629 -7.66 50.86 3.98
CA ILE A 629 -7.45 51.18 2.56
C ILE A 629 -6.10 51.88 2.33
N ARG A 630 -5.67 52.73 3.26
CA ARG A 630 -4.33 53.34 3.21
C ARG A 630 -3.24 52.27 3.26
N CYS A 631 -3.35 51.26 4.11
CA CYS A 631 -2.42 50.13 4.15
C CYS A 631 -2.37 49.37 2.83
N VAL A 632 -3.52 49.19 2.18
CA VAL A 632 -3.61 48.48 0.89
C VAL A 632 -2.98 49.29 -0.24
N GLN A 633 -3.35 50.56 -0.39
CA GLN A 633 -2.95 51.38 -1.54
C GLN A 633 -1.57 52.03 -1.40
N TYR A 634 -1.24 52.49 -0.19
CA TYR A 634 -0.04 53.28 0.10
C TYR A 634 0.61 52.81 1.41
N PRO A 635 1.04 51.53 1.49
CA PRO A 635 1.65 50.97 2.69
C PRO A 635 2.82 51.84 3.17
N GLU A 636 3.66 52.33 2.27
CA GLU A 636 4.82 53.17 2.58
C GLU A 636 4.43 54.47 3.30
N LYS A 637 3.30 55.07 2.94
CA LYS A 637 2.76 56.27 3.61
C LYS A 637 2.14 55.95 4.96
N HIS A 638 1.56 54.76 5.12
CA HIS A 638 1.05 54.27 6.39
C HIS A 638 2.19 54.08 7.40
N PHE A 639 3.21 53.30 7.04
CA PHE A 639 4.39 53.05 7.88
C PHE A 639 5.12 54.33 8.26
N ALA A 640 5.36 55.23 7.30
CA ALA A 640 5.98 56.53 7.58
C ALA A 640 5.12 57.40 8.52
N LYS A 641 3.78 57.28 8.46
CA LYS A 641 2.89 57.97 9.41
C LYS A 641 3.00 57.37 10.81
N GLN A 642 3.02 56.05 10.95
CA GLN A 642 3.11 55.40 12.26
C GLN A 642 4.44 55.70 12.95
N LEU A 643 5.56 55.60 12.23
CA LEU A 643 6.88 55.97 12.75
C LEU A 643 6.89 57.41 13.28
N HIS A 644 6.33 58.35 12.52
CA HIS A 644 6.29 59.75 12.91
C HIS A 644 5.38 60.00 14.13
N LEU A 645 4.22 59.34 14.19
CA LEU A 645 3.31 59.45 15.33
C LEU A 645 3.95 58.87 16.60
N ALA A 646 4.64 57.73 16.47
CA ALA A 646 5.34 57.10 17.59
C ALA A 646 6.40 58.05 18.15
N GLU A 647 7.23 58.68 17.31
CA GLU A 647 8.27 59.63 17.75
C GLU A 647 7.71 60.81 18.55
N ASN A 648 6.57 61.36 18.13
CA ASN A 648 5.95 62.52 18.75
C ASN A 648 5.23 62.18 20.06
N ASN A 649 4.53 61.04 20.12
CA ASN A 649 3.67 60.69 21.25
C ASN A 649 4.37 59.88 22.36
N GLY A 650 5.61 59.44 22.13
CA GLY A 650 6.52 58.92 23.17
C GLY A 650 6.24 57.52 23.71
N SER A 651 5.04 56.97 23.51
CA SER A 651 4.72 55.58 23.86
C SER A 651 5.02 54.64 22.69
N ASN A 652 5.65 53.49 22.98
CA ASN A 652 5.86 52.38 22.05
C ASN A 652 6.73 52.60 20.79
N VAL A 653 7.58 53.64 20.75
CA VAL A 653 8.51 53.92 19.64
C VAL A 653 9.34 52.70 19.25
N HIS A 654 9.88 51.98 20.24
CA HIS A 654 10.74 50.83 19.99
C HIS A 654 9.98 49.67 19.34
N GLU A 655 8.77 49.34 19.79
CA GLU A 655 8.00 48.22 19.22
C GLU A 655 7.56 48.53 17.78
N VAL A 656 7.06 49.73 17.52
CA VAL A 656 6.67 50.17 16.16
C VAL A 656 7.88 50.17 15.22
N LEU A 657 9.04 50.63 15.70
CA LEU A 657 10.28 50.63 14.92
C LEU A 657 10.77 49.21 14.63
N ILE A 658 10.82 48.33 15.64
CA ILE A 658 11.23 46.93 15.50
C ILE A 658 10.33 46.21 14.49
N GLN A 659 9.01 46.31 14.65
CA GLN A 659 8.04 45.67 13.78
C GLN A 659 8.14 46.18 12.34
N THR A 660 8.15 47.51 12.14
CA THR A 660 8.28 48.12 10.81
C THR A 660 9.56 47.68 10.12
N VAL A 661 10.69 47.70 10.84
CA VAL A 661 11.98 47.32 10.29
C VAL A 661 12.01 45.84 9.92
N ILE A 662 11.65 44.95 10.83
CA ILE A 662 11.77 43.51 10.60
C ILE A 662 10.81 43.04 9.51
N THR A 663 9.57 43.54 9.51
CA THR A 663 8.56 43.11 8.54
C THR A 663 8.75 43.71 7.15
N ARG A 664 9.38 44.89 7.03
CA ARG A 664 9.52 45.63 5.76
C ARG A 664 10.93 45.67 5.18
N ALA A 665 11.95 45.22 5.91
CA ALA A 665 13.36 45.26 5.49
C ALA A 665 13.59 44.70 4.07
N GLU A 666 12.95 43.58 3.74
CA GLU A 666 13.13 42.86 2.47
C GLU A 666 12.06 43.22 1.41
N ILE A 667 11.18 44.20 1.69
CA ILE A 667 10.04 44.55 0.83
C ILE A 667 10.16 45.98 0.30
N ASP A 668 9.99 46.99 1.16
CA ASP A 668 9.87 48.39 0.74
C ASP A 668 10.45 49.40 1.74
N ILE A 669 11.35 48.96 2.63
CA ILE A 669 11.97 49.80 3.67
C ILE A 669 12.63 51.08 3.10
N LYS A 670 13.21 51.00 1.90
CA LYS A 670 13.82 52.15 1.20
C LYS A 670 12.77 53.20 0.82
N CYS A 671 11.59 52.76 0.37
CA CYS A 671 10.46 53.64 0.03
C CYS A 671 9.89 54.31 1.29
N ILE A 672 9.71 53.53 2.37
CA ILE A 672 9.25 54.03 3.68
C ILE A 672 10.20 55.14 4.18
N LYS A 673 11.52 54.91 4.13
CA LYS A 673 12.54 55.87 4.54
C LYS A 673 12.45 57.18 3.77
N ARG A 674 12.30 57.13 2.45
CA ARG A 674 12.15 58.33 1.61
C ARG A 674 10.92 59.13 1.99
N VAL A 675 9.75 58.48 2.09
CA VAL A 675 8.48 59.14 2.44
C VAL A 675 8.50 59.71 3.85
N PHE A 676 9.14 59.00 4.79
CA PHE A 676 9.34 59.49 6.16
C PHE A 676 10.22 60.75 6.20
N ALA A 677 11.31 60.78 5.42
CA ALA A 677 12.18 61.95 5.31
C ALA A 677 11.46 63.16 4.69
N GLU A 678 10.67 62.96 3.63
CA GLU A 678 9.87 64.02 3.00
C GLU A 678 8.86 64.63 3.99
N LYS A 679 8.20 63.78 4.77
CA LYS A 679 7.17 64.20 5.72
C LYS A 679 7.73 64.93 6.94
N THR A 680 8.89 64.50 7.42
CA THR A 680 9.60 65.18 8.52
C THR A 680 10.22 66.50 8.07
N ALA A 681 10.70 66.60 6.83
CA ALA A 681 11.20 67.85 6.24
C ALA A 681 10.09 68.89 6.00
N ALA A 682 8.90 68.45 5.56
CA ALA A 682 7.77 69.35 5.28
C ALA A 682 7.15 70.01 6.54
N GLN A 683 7.42 69.49 7.75
CA GLN A 683 6.91 70.03 9.01
C GLN A 683 7.89 70.97 9.73
N GLN A 684 9.10 71.18 9.20
CA GLN A 684 10.05 72.18 9.69
C GLN A 684 10.19 73.36 8.71
N PRO A 685 9.23 74.30 8.63
CA PRO A 685 9.52 75.60 8.03
C PRO A 685 10.17 76.50 9.08
N TYR A 686 11.40 76.95 8.82
CA TYR A 686 12.14 77.99 9.57
C TYR A 686 12.59 77.68 11.01
N SER A 687 13.73 77.00 11.18
CA SER A 687 14.76 77.36 12.20
C SER A 687 16.03 76.55 11.97
N SER A 688 16.84 77.00 11.02
CA SER A 688 18.18 76.46 10.80
C SER A 688 19.16 76.96 11.88
N SER A 689 19.20 76.29 13.03
CA SER A 689 20.38 76.25 13.93
C SER A 689 20.22 75.37 15.19
N LEU A 690 19.17 74.55 15.35
CA LEU A 690 19.04 73.64 16.51
C LEU A 690 19.39 72.18 16.14
N PRO A 691 20.15 71.47 17.00
CA PRO A 691 20.46 70.06 16.79
C PRO A 691 19.18 69.21 16.73
N ARG A 692 19.13 68.24 15.79
CA ARG A 692 18.00 67.32 15.64
C ARG A 692 17.66 66.66 16.99
N PRO A 693 16.38 66.59 17.38
CA PRO A 693 15.99 65.98 18.64
C PRO A 693 16.49 64.53 18.72
N PRO A 694 16.88 64.04 19.91
CA PRO A 694 17.51 62.73 20.09
C PRO A 694 16.67 61.55 19.55
N LYS A 695 15.35 61.70 19.50
CA LYS A 695 14.42 60.71 18.92
C LYS A 695 14.58 60.55 17.41
N LEU A 696 14.74 61.66 16.68
CA LEU A 696 14.92 61.67 15.22
C LEU A 696 16.28 61.05 14.80
N GLN A 697 17.27 61.12 15.69
CA GLN A 697 18.57 60.46 15.49
C GLN A 697 18.46 58.94 15.61
N SER A 698 17.64 58.42 16.54
CA SER A 698 17.45 56.97 16.76
C SER A 698 16.82 56.27 15.54
N THR A 699 15.74 56.83 14.99
CA THR A 699 15.07 56.26 13.80
C THR A 699 15.96 56.35 12.55
N THR A 700 16.66 57.47 12.38
CA THR A 700 17.63 57.63 11.27
C THR A 700 18.81 56.67 11.41
N ALA A 701 19.29 56.42 12.63
CA ALA A 701 20.36 55.46 12.91
C ALA A 701 19.91 54.02 12.61
N CYS A 702 18.70 53.62 13.00
CA CYS A 702 18.14 52.32 12.65
C CYS A 702 18.04 52.12 11.13
N PHE A 703 17.61 53.14 10.38
CA PHE A 703 17.59 53.09 8.92
C PHE A 703 18.97 53.00 8.26
N ARG A 704 20.05 53.48 8.90
CA ARG A 704 21.42 53.32 8.40
C ARG A 704 21.95 51.92 8.70
N PHE A 705 21.65 51.42 9.90
CA PHE A 705 22.02 50.08 10.34
C PHE A 705 21.43 48.97 9.45
N ILE A 706 20.17 49.10 9.02
CA ILE A 706 19.52 48.13 8.09
C ILE A 706 20.16 48.14 6.69
N GLU A 707 20.75 49.27 6.28
CA GLU A 707 21.47 49.38 5.01
C GLU A 707 22.90 48.85 5.09
N GLY A 708 23.30 48.26 6.22
CA GLY A 708 24.66 47.75 6.44
C GLY A 708 25.71 48.86 6.52
N ARG A 709 25.32 50.08 6.93
CA ARG A 709 26.20 51.25 7.06
C ARG A 709 26.34 51.75 8.49
#